data_AF-A0A8E4EP49-F1
#
_entry.id   AF-A0A8E4EP49-F1
#
_cell.length_a   1.000
_cell.length_b   1.000
_cell.length_c   1.000
_cell.angle_alpha   90.00
_cell.angle_beta   90.00
_cell.angle_gamma   90.00
#
_symmetry.space_group_name_H-M   'P 1'
#
loop_
_entity.id
_entity.type
_entity.pdbx_description
1 polymer ?
#
loop_
_entity_poly.entity_id
_entity_poly.type
_entity_poly.pdbx_seq_one_letter_code
_entity_poly.pdbx_strand_id
1 'polypeptide(L)'
;MPAYKPRYVAQALDSVLAQTYTALELVICDDNGDGAIEAVLAPRLASAPFPIRYHRNPTRLGELGSTIKGIGLAQGEYVKFLHDDDVLQPDCIAQLVSAMERNPGTALASSRRLRIDDDGAPLPDILATSFPFTDDVLIDGPELVSFLADHAINFIGEPSCVLARRADLAALGGELMMLNGKAIHWVGDLAIYVKLLRHGNLALLSSPLTHFRVSSAQFSQAGRDQVGVGDQGHEDLRQGIRQLGWRRESGDNRQVRVAPLSPHKARVFKSVDLVNALMQSAGLAERVSPATWLGVRHPSTVQRALIDARLQAHAGGPQIAVMLIDDTGDAAAVAATQASLAAVACYPNQQTWVLSSSPQQAAEHGERGVLVGPDGLVSTLNRTIAAQQSIDWVLLVEAGSLFTASGLLVVALEMLALPDTCQAIYADEVVALDGGQLGLAMRPGLYLDMLLSAPSTMSRHWLFRHSTLVADGGFPAGTGDAFELDYQLGLVERYGLACVQHIAEPLLVASASTRHGDEDQQRAISRHLAARGYVDAVVDSNGPGRHAVDYRHAQQPLVSILVLVDGRLAQLQRCLESVLANTGYPHYELLLLDRGDSAEPALRDWLAGIDNLGLQQIRVLRFDGAPSREAACNAAAGQARGELLLWLAAGAAAIKADWLAQLLNHALRPEVGAVAGKLLRGDGTVHHAGLLLGLGAPAARAFEGAAFDDSGYLQRLQLDQNYSALSAECLMLPRQLFLDAGGFAQEPALAQWSDVDLCLRLQQAGYLNVYAARAQLLIDPPDATPATALDEEAMYARWLPVMANDPAYNPGFSLDPGAGFQLADPRASWRPLQSWRPLPTMIALPADVEGCGHYRVIQPLRALREAGMVEGVLFNGYLEISELARQDPDVVILQRQVGEPRLEAMRRMQALSRAFKVYELDDYLPNLPLKNAHREHMPKDILKTVRRGLGMVDRFVVSTQALAEAFAGLHSDIRVAENRLPPHWWEHLPARSDRKERQGGKPRIGWAGGASHTGDLELIADVVRELADEVEWVFMGMYPFALRQHIHQFQPGVPIDHYPAALAALDLDLALAPVEQNLFNECKSNLRLLEYGACGYPVIASDVRCYQGGLPVTLVKNRYRDWIGAIRDHLADPAASAAKGAALRDVVRRDWMLRGSNLDTWRAAWLPD
;
A
#
# COMPACT_ATOMS: atom_id res chain seq x y z
N MET A 1 27.79 24.92 -19.25
CA MET A 1 26.78 24.84 -20.30
C MET A 1 27.40 24.32 -21.59
N PRO A 2 27.37 23.01 -21.87
CA PRO A 2 27.60 22.52 -23.22
C PRO A 2 26.47 23.00 -24.15
N ALA A 3 26.81 23.55 -25.31
CA ALA A 3 25.84 24.16 -26.23
C ALA A 3 26.02 23.61 -27.66
N TYR A 4 24.91 23.21 -28.26
CA TYR A 4 24.83 22.49 -29.53
C TYR A 4 23.90 23.16 -30.54
N LYS A 5 22.84 23.83 -30.07
CA LYS A 5 21.74 24.34 -30.91
C LYS A 5 21.42 25.81 -30.56
N PRO A 6 21.19 26.67 -31.57
CA PRO A 6 20.91 28.08 -31.33
C PRO A 6 19.47 28.38 -30.88
N ARG A 7 18.53 27.42 -31.03
CA ARG A 7 17.08 27.68 -30.89
C ARG A 7 16.66 28.16 -29.49
N TYR A 8 17.19 27.52 -28.44
CA TYR A 8 16.74 27.73 -27.06
C TYR A 8 17.83 28.33 -26.14
N VAL A 9 19.07 28.40 -26.62
CA VAL A 9 20.24 28.81 -25.81
C VAL A 9 20.13 30.22 -25.23
N ALA A 10 19.38 31.12 -25.88
CA ALA A 10 19.08 32.44 -25.32
C ALA A 10 18.25 32.36 -24.04
N GLN A 11 17.19 31.53 -24.03
CA GLN A 11 16.33 31.35 -22.86
C GLN A 11 17.10 30.67 -21.71
N ALA A 12 17.93 29.68 -22.05
CA ALA A 12 18.82 29.03 -21.08
C ALA A 12 19.76 30.07 -20.43
N LEU A 13 20.43 30.91 -21.24
CA LEU A 13 21.30 31.99 -20.72
C LEU A 13 20.53 32.99 -19.86
N ASP A 14 19.36 33.46 -20.32
CA ASP A 14 18.55 34.44 -19.59
C ASP A 14 18.15 33.90 -18.19
N SER A 15 17.91 32.58 -18.07
CA SER A 15 17.62 31.92 -16.80
C SER A 15 18.80 31.88 -15.81
N VAL A 16 20.04 31.82 -16.32
CA VAL A 16 21.25 31.90 -15.50
C VAL A 16 21.52 33.34 -15.06
N LEU A 17 21.27 34.31 -15.94
CA LEU A 17 21.41 35.74 -15.61
C LEU A 17 20.44 36.18 -14.52
N ALA A 18 19.29 35.51 -14.40
CA ALA A 18 18.27 35.76 -13.37
C ALA A 18 18.57 35.11 -12.01
N GLN A 19 19.68 34.38 -11.85
CA GLN A 19 19.97 33.67 -10.59
C GLN A 19 20.24 34.63 -9.43
N THR A 20 19.68 34.34 -8.26
CA THR A 20 19.88 35.11 -7.02
C THR A 20 21.21 34.81 -6.34
N TYR A 21 21.85 33.69 -6.69
CA TYR A 21 23.18 33.33 -6.21
C TYR A 21 24.26 34.06 -7.01
N THR A 22 24.84 35.12 -6.43
CA THR A 22 25.74 36.04 -7.16
C THR A 22 27.19 35.58 -7.24
N ALA A 23 27.62 34.63 -6.39
CA ALA A 23 28.97 34.06 -6.41
C ALA A 23 29.10 32.97 -7.49
N LEU A 24 28.82 33.34 -8.75
CA LEU A 24 28.71 32.44 -9.90
C LEU A 24 29.78 32.75 -10.96
N GLU A 25 30.12 31.77 -11.78
CA GLU A 25 30.70 31.96 -13.11
C GLU A 25 29.95 31.07 -14.11
N LEU A 26 29.90 31.46 -15.38
CA LEU A 26 29.30 30.63 -16.43
C LEU A 26 30.35 30.23 -17.48
N VAL A 27 30.61 28.93 -17.61
CA VAL A 27 31.44 28.38 -18.69
C VAL A 27 30.54 27.83 -19.79
N ILE A 28 30.66 28.40 -21.00
CA ILE A 28 29.92 27.99 -22.20
C ILE A 28 30.89 27.24 -23.11
N CYS A 29 30.58 25.98 -23.41
CA CYS A 29 31.32 25.17 -24.38
C CYS A 29 30.47 25.01 -25.64
N ASP A 30 30.73 25.87 -26.62
CA ASP A 30 30.02 25.87 -27.90
C ASP A 30 30.61 24.79 -28.83
N ASP A 31 29.81 23.77 -29.11
CA ASP A 31 30.11 22.65 -29.98
C ASP A 31 29.38 22.74 -31.34
N ASN A 32 28.84 23.93 -31.66
CA ASN A 32 28.24 24.25 -32.94
C ASN A 32 29.30 24.83 -33.90
N GLY A 33 29.39 24.26 -35.11
CA GLY A 33 30.46 24.57 -36.06
C GLY A 33 30.30 25.90 -36.80
N ASP A 34 29.08 26.45 -36.87
CA ASP A 34 28.70 27.55 -37.78
C ASP A 34 28.69 28.95 -37.14
N GLY A 35 28.94 29.05 -35.82
CA GLY A 35 28.95 30.34 -35.10
C GLY A 35 27.57 30.92 -34.76
N ALA A 36 26.47 30.20 -35.03
CA ALA A 36 25.12 30.70 -34.76
C ALA A 36 24.85 30.90 -33.25
N ILE A 37 25.44 30.08 -32.38
CA ILE A 37 25.31 30.23 -30.92
C ILE A 37 25.99 31.50 -30.44
N GLU A 38 27.20 31.78 -30.91
CA GLU A 38 27.95 33.01 -30.61
C GLU A 38 27.12 34.25 -30.96
N ALA A 39 26.49 34.26 -32.14
CA ALA A 39 25.66 35.36 -32.60
C ALA A 39 24.41 35.59 -31.72
N VAL A 40 23.78 34.52 -31.24
CA VAL A 40 22.60 34.59 -30.35
C VAL A 40 22.97 35.11 -28.95
N LEU A 41 24.15 34.73 -28.45
CA LEU A 41 24.58 35.05 -27.09
C LEU A 41 25.29 36.41 -26.98
N ALA A 42 26.04 36.84 -28.01
CA ALA A 42 26.86 38.06 -27.97
C ALA A 42 26.15 39.32 -27.41
N PRO A 43 24.87 39.61 -27.75
CA PRO A 43 24.16 40.77 -27.18
C PRO A 43 23.92 40.69 -25.66
N ARG A 44 23.84 39.48 -25.10
CA ARG A 44 23.51 39.20 -23.70
C ARG A 44 24.74 39.08 -22.80
N LEU A 45 25.87 38.64 -23.38
CA LEU A 45 27.12 38.41 -22.65
C LEU A 45 27.71 39.69 -22.01
N ALA A 46 27.52 40.85 -22.64
CA ALA A 46 28.07 42.13 -22.16
C ALA A 46 27.39 42.68 -20.90
N SER A 47 26.21 42.14 -20.52
CA SER A 47 25.39 42.63 -19.42
C SER A 47 25.36 41.71 -18.19
N ALA A 48 26.20 40.67 -18.17
CA ALA A 48 26.16 39.65 -17.12
C ALA A 48 26.69 40.17 -15.77
N PRO A 49 26.01 39.86 -14.64
CA PRO A 49 26.45 40.29 -13.32
C PRO A 49 27.62 39.46 -12.76
N PHE A 50 28.07 38.44 -13.48
CA PHE A 50 29.16 37.53 -13.11
C PHE A 50 30.01 37.13 -14.35
N PRO A 51 31.23 36.61 -14.16
CA PRO A 51 32.10 36.23 -15.28
C PRO A 51 31.46 35.16 -16.17
N ILE A 52 31.44 35.41 -17.49
CA ILE A 52 31.06 34.41 -18.50
C ILE A 52 32.28 34.11 -19.38
N ARG A 53 32.60 32.82 -19.52
CA ARG A 53 33.72 32.31 -20.32
C ARG A 53 33.19 31.50 -21.48
N TYR A 54 33.27 32.09 -22.67
CA TYR A 54 32.84 31.45 -23.91
C TYR A 54 33.99 30.71 -24.58
N HIS A 55 33.80 29.42 -24.84
CA HIS A 55 34.79 28.57 -25.49
C HIS A 55 34.15 27.80 -26.64
N ARG A 56 34.40 28.27 -27.87
CA ARG A 56 34.04 27.51 -29.08
C ARG A 56 35.04 26.41 -29.36
N ASN A 57 34.54 25.21 -29.63
CA ASN A 57 35.36 24.05 -29.97
C ASN A 57 35.75 24.10 -31.46
N PRO A 58 37.04 23.98 -31.80
CA PRO A 58 37.48 23.91 -33.21
C PRO A 58 36.95 22.68 -33.94
N THR A 59 36.73 21.59 -33.20
CA THR A 59 36.18 20.31 -33.66
C THR A 59 35.11 19.85 -32.68
N ARG A 60 34.02 19.26 -33.19
CA ARG A 60 32.92 18.76 -32.36
C ARG A 60 33.42 17.72 -31.34
N LEU A 61 33.26 18.01 -30.05
CA LEU A 61 33.67 17.16 -28.92
C LEU A 61 32.54 16.24 -28.42
N GLY A 62 31.30 16.50 -28.81
CA GLY A 62 30.12 15.78 -28.31
C GLY A 62 29.80 16.11 -26.86
N GLU A 63 28.83 15.39 -26.30
CA GLU A 63 28.32 15.58 -24.93
C GLU A 63 29.37 15.37 -23.85
N LEU A 64 29.99 14.18 -23.85
CA LEU A 64 31.01 13.80 -22.88
C LEU A 64 32.22 14.74 -22.95
N GLY A 65 32.77 14.97 -24.15
CA GLY A 65 33.97 15.80 -24.33
C GLY A 65 33.74 17.27 -23.96
N SER A 66 32.58 17.84 -24.33
CA SER A 66 32.24 19.22 -23.95
C SER A 66 32.00 19.37 -22.45
N THR A 67 31.38 18.37 -21.82
CA THR A 67 31.15 18.37 -20.37
C THR A 67 32.46 18.28 -19.59
N ILE A 68 33.37 17.36 -19.97
CA ILE A 68 34.70 17.22 -19.35
C ILE A 68 35.49 18.52 -19.48
N LYS A 69 35.49 19.13 -20.67
CA LYS A 69 36.14 20.42 -20.91
C LYS A 69 35.54 21.52 -20.01
N GLY A 70 34.22 21.57 -19.89
CA GLY A 70 33.53 22.51 -19.01
C GLY A 70 33.92 22.38 -17.54
N ILE A 71 33.93 21.16 -17.00
CA ILE A 71 34.35 20.88 -15.62
C ILE A 71 35.81 21.29 -15.40
N GLY A 72 36.70 21.00 -16.36
CA GLY A 72 38.12 21.35 -16.28
C GLY A 72 38.40 22.85 -16.34
N LEU A 73 37.51 23.64 -16.96
CA LEU A 73 37.63 25.09 -17.06
C LEU A 73 37.01 25.85 -15.87
N ALA A 74 36.06 25.23 -15.18
CA ALA A 74 35.39 25.81 -14.01
C ALA A 74 36.36 26.02 -12.84
N GLN A 75 36.20 27.13 -12.13
CA GLN A 75 36.98 27.56 -10.96
C GLN A 75 36.14 27.53 -9.66
N GLY A 76 34.82 27.49 -9.76
CA GLY A 76 33.91 27.36 -8.62
C GLY A 76 34.14 26.10 -7.75
N GLU A 77 33.71 26.16 -6.49
CA GLU A 77 33.71 25.00 -5.58
C GLU A 77 32.73 23.92 -6.04
N TYR A 78 31.56 24.36 -6.51
CA TYR A 78 30.49 23.51 -7.02
C TYR A 78 30.34 23.70 -8.54
N VAL A 79 29.89 22.65 -9.22
CA VAL A 79 29.50 22.68 -10.63
C VAL A 79 28.01 22.39 -10.72
N LYS A 80 27.26 23.32 -11.31
CA LYS A 80 25.88 23.15 -11.77
C LYS A 80 25.92 22.95 -13.29
N PHE A 81 25.42 21.83 -13.78
CA PHE A 81 25.27 21.64 -15.22
C PHE A 81 24.05 22.41 -15.72
N LEU A 82 24.07 22.75 -17.01
CA LEU A 82 22.93 23.35 -17.71
C LEU A 82 23.05 23.00 -19.19
N HIS A 83 22.06 22.30 -19.72
CA HIS A 83 21.91 22.11 -21.16
C HIS A 83 21.33 23.36 -21.83
N ASP A 84 21.60 23.51 -23.12
CA ASP A 84 21.27 24.71 -23.91
C ASP A 84 19.78 24.86 -24.25
N ASP A 85 18.94 23.92 -23.83
CA ASP A 85 17.48 23.93 -24.02
C ASP A 85 16.66 23.97 -22.72
N ASP A 86 17.30 23.84 -21.56
CA ASP A 86 16.67 23.87 -20.23
C ASP A 86 16.69 25.27 -19.60
N VAL A 87 15.78 25.51 -18.64
CA VAL A 87 15.61 26.81 -17.97
C VAL A 87 15.67 26.63 -16.45
N LEU A 88 16.44 27.47 -15.75
CA LEU A 88 16.54 27.45 -14.29
C LEU A 88 15.59 28.47 -13.64
N GLN A 89 14.98 28.11 -12.50
CA GLN A 89 14.27 29.08 -11.66
C GLN A 89 15.26 30.03 -10.96
N PRO A 90 14.90 31.30 -10.67
CA PRO A 90 15.82 32.32 -10.14
C PRO A 90 16.59 31.92 -8.88
N ASP A 91 16.05 31.06 -8.04
CA ASP A 91 16.65 30.62 -6.78
C ASP A 91 17.29 29.22 -6.85
N CYS A 92 17.32 28.59 -8.03
CA CYS A 92 17.80 27.23 -8.23
C CYS A 92 19.20 27.00 -7.65
N ILE A 93 20.19 27.82 -8.03
CA ILE A 93 21.57 27.64 -7.57
C ILE A 93 21.70 27.92 -6.07
N ALA A 94 21.03 28.96 -5.56
CA ALA A 94 21.09 29.32 -4.14
C ALA A 94 20.55 28.19 -3.25
N GLN A 95 19.41 27.60 -3.63
CA GLN A 95 18.82 26.50 -2.88
C GLN A 95 19.69 25.23 -2.91
N LEU A 96 20.25 24.87 -4.08
CA LEU A 96 21.08 23.68 -4.21
C LEU A 96 22.42 23.81 -3.47
N VAL A 97 23.07 24.99 -3.51
CA VAL A 97 24.26 25.26 -2.69
C VAL A 97 23.91 25.16 -1.19
N SER A 98 22.79 25.76 -0.77
CA SER A 98 22.36 25.68 0.62
C SER A 98 22.10 24.24 1.08
N ALA A 99 21.55 23.40 0.20
CA ALA A 99 21.34 21.98 0.48
C ALA A 99 22.66 21.23 0.70
N MET A 100 23.68 21.50 -0.13
CA MET A 100 25.03 20.95 0.00
C MET A 100 25.73 21.41 1.29
N GLU A 101 25.66 22.70 1.61
CA GLU A 101 26.39 23.29 2.74
C GLU A 101 25.80 22.93 4.10
N ARG A 102 24.46 22.85 4.20
CA ARG A 102 23.78 22.49 5.46
C ARG A 102 24.01 21.03 5.89
N ASN A 103 24.55 20.21 4.99
CA ASN A 103 24.61 18.76 5.14
C ASN A 103 25.97 18.22 4.65
N PRO A 104 27.00 18.19 5.52
CA PRO A 104 28.37 17.81 5.15
C PRO A 104 28.53 16.41 4.51
N GLY A 105 27.57 15.51 4.70
CA GLY A 105 27.55 14.17 4.08
C GLY A 105 26.90 14.11 2.68
N THR A 106 26.55 15.24 2.08
CA THR A 106 25.89 15.31 0.75
C THR A 106 26.93 15.29 -0.36
N ALA A 107 26.83 14.30 -1.25
CA ALA A 107 27.68 14.19 -2.44
C ALA A 107 27.06 14.89 -3.66
N LEU A 108 25.73 14.92 -3.72
CA LEU A 108 24.97 15.43 -4.86
C LEU A 108 23.72 16.16 -4.34
N ALA A 109 23.43 17.35 -4.89
CA ALA A 109 22.16 18.02 -4.70
C ALA A 109 21.38 18.03 -6.01
N SER A 110 20.08 17.75 -5.95
CA SER A 110 19.15 17.84 -7.07
C SER A 110 17.81 18.42 -6.61
N SER A 111 16.94 18.73 -7.57
CA SER A 111 15.61 19.26 -7.31
C SER A 111 14.57 18.57 -8.17
N ARG A 112 13.30 18.69 -7.78
CA ARG A 112 12.17 18.43 -8.67
C ARG A 112 12.36 19.24 -9.97
N ARG A 113 11.90 18.65 -11.07
CA ARG A 113 11.83 19.32 -12.37
C ARG A 113 10.40 19.49 -12.83
N LEU A 114 10.16 20.51 -13.63
CA LEU A 114 8.93 20.67 -14.40
C LEU A 114 9.24 20.34 -15.86
N ARG A 115 8.50 19.40 -16.45
CA ARG A 115 8.62 19.14 -17.89
C ARG A 115 7.93 20.26 -18.66
N ILE A 116 8.56 20.74 -19.74
CA ILE A 116 7.98 21.71 -20.66
C ILE A 116 8.13 21.26 -22.12
N ASP A 117 7.22 21.66 -22.99
CA ASP A 117 7.27 21.37 -24.43
C ASP A 117 8.16 22.37 -25.21
N ASP A 118 8.08 22.33 -26.55
CA ASP A 118 8.80 23.24 -27.45
C ASP A 118 8.50 24.72 -27.20
N ASP A 119 7.28 25.04 -26.77
CA ASP A 119 6.80 26.41 -26.55
C ASP A 119 6.95 26.84 -25.07
N GLY A 120 7.36 25.92 -24.20
CA GLY A 120 7.53 26.16 -22.77
C GLY A 120 6.27 25.90 -21.95
N ALA A 121 5.23 25.31 -22.53
CA ALA A 121 4.03 24.91 -21.80
C ALA A 121 4.31 23.65 -20.96
N PRO A 122 3.72 23.53 -19.76
CA PRO A 122 3.97 22.40 -18.87
C PRO A 122 3.45 21.09 -19.45
N LEU A 123 4.23 20.02 -19.27
CA LEU A 123 3.88 18.64 -19.62
C LEU A 123 3.66 17.82 -18.34
N PRO A 124 2.75 16.82 -18.37
CA PRO A 124 2.55 15.94 -17.22
C PRO A 124 3.81 15.13 -16.90
N ASP A 125 4.00 14.73 -15.66
CA ASP A 125 5.10 13.84 -15.27
C ASP A 125 4.94 12.43 -15.85
N ILE A 126 6.06 11.76 -16.09
CA ILE A 126 6.14 10.30 -16.32
C ILE A 126 6.84 9.66 -15.12
N LEU A 127 6.86 8.33 -15.01
CA LEU A 127 7.50 7.63 -13.89
C LEU A 127 8.95 8.10 -13.63
N ALA A 128 9.73 8.30 -14.69
CA ALA A 128 11.11 8.78 -14.57
C ALA A 128 11.22 10.28 -14.19
N THR A 129 10.17 11.09 -14.32
CA THR A 129 10.21 12.52 -13.95
C THR A 129 9.43 12.86 -12.69
N SER A 130 8.72 11.87 -12.14
CA SER A 130 7.91 12.02 -10.95
C SER A 130 8.77 12.27 -9.71
N PHE A 131 8.28 13.12 -8.81
CA PHE A 131 8.95 13.45 -7.56
C PHE A 131 8.35 12.64 -6.40
N PRO A 132 9.05 11.66 -5.81
CA PRO A 132 8.42 10.65 -4.94
C PRO A 132 8.14 11.11 -3.49
N PHE A 133 8.45 12.36 -3.14
CA PHE A 133 8.34 12.85 -1.76
C PHE A 133 7.43 14.09 -1.65
N THR A 134 6.97 14.41 -0.45
CA THR A 134 6.16 15.63 -0.20
C THR A 134 6.99 16.82 0.27
N ASP A 135 8.18 16.58 0.80
CA ASP A 135 9.10 17.57 1.37
C ASP A 135 10.51 17.41 0.76
N ASP A 136 11.41 18.34 1.07
CA ASP A 136 12.85 18.19 0.80
C ASP A 136 13.46 17.07 1.64
N VAL A 137 14.24 16.19 1.00
CA VAL A 137 14.79 15.00 1.63
C VAL A 137 16.28 14.81 1.41
N LEU A 138 16.88 14.03 2.30
CA LEU A 138 18.21 13.45 2.16
C LEU A 138 18.05 11.94 1.94
N ILE A 139 18.59 11.40 0.86
CA ILE A 139 18.51 9.99 0.50
C ILE A 139 19.87 9.34 0.71
N ASP A 140 19.90 8.18 1.35
CA ASP A 140 21.13 7.39 1.53
C ASP A 140 21.69 6.98 0.16
N GLY A 141 22.90 7.46 -0.14
CA GLY A 141 23.53 7.30 -1.45
C GLY A 141 23.83 5.85 -1.81
N PRO A 142 24.58 5.09 -0.99
CA PRO A 142 24.85 3.67 -1.24
C PRO A 142 23.59 2.83 -1.46
N GLU A 143 22.53 3.07 -0.70
CA GLU A 143 21.26 2.36 -0.87
C GLU A 143 20.55 2.75 -2.17
N LEU A 144 20.58 4.03 -2.54
CA LEU A 144 20.07 4.50 -3.82
C LEU A 144 20.84 3.91 -5.01
N VAL A 145 22.16 3.70 -4.89
CA VAL A 145 22.96 2.99 -5.91
C VAL A 145 22.49 1.53 -6.04
N SER A 146 22.21 0.85 -4.93
CA SER A 146 21.67 -0.51 -4.93
C SER A 146 20.29 -0.57 -5.59
N PHE A 147 19.41 0.39 -5.29
CA PHE A 147 18.11 0.55 -5.94
C PHE A 147 18.26 0.68 -7.46
N LEU A 148 19.15 1.57 -7.94
CA LEU A 148 19.38 1.79 -9.37
C LEU A 148 19.95 0.56 -10.10
N ALA A 149 20.59 -0.38 -9.37
CA ALA A 149 21.03 -1.66 -9.92
C ALA A 149 19.87 -2.55 -10.37
N ASP A 150 18.71 -2.45 -9.70
CA ASP A 150 17.52 -3.25 -9.99
C ASP A 150 16.47 -2.44 -10.77
N HIS A 151 16.34 -1.15 -10.45
CA HIS A 151 15.33 -0.22 -10.95
C HIS A 151 16.02 1.04 -11.51
N ALA A 152 16.55 0.96 -12.73
CA ALA A 152 17.24 2.05 -13.41
C ALA A 152 16.28 3.19 -13.83
N ILE A 153 15.67 3.88 -12.87
CA ILE A 153 14.69 4.94 -13.06
C ILE A 153 15.34 6.28 -12.67
N ASN A 154 15.58 7.18 -13.63
CA ASN A 154 16.21 8.47 -13.34
C ASN A 154 15.22 9.53 -12.82
N PHE A 155 14.71 9.35 -11.61
CA PHE A 155 13.91 10.37 -10.91
C PHE A 155 14.76 11.53 -10.34
N ILE A 156 16.08 11.33 -10.20
CA ILE A 156 17.04 12.34 -9.72
C ILE A 156 17.04 13.56 -10.64
N GLY A 157 16.90 13.34 -11.95
CA GLY A 157 16.84 14.38 -12.98
C GLY A 157 18.04 14.31 -13.93
N GLU A 158 17.91 14.99 -15.06
CA GLU A 158 19.00 15.21 -16.00
C GLU A 158 20.10 16.12 -15.39
N PRO A 159 21.29 16.22 -16.00
CA PRO A 159 22.38 17.06 -15.47
C PRO A 159 21.97 18.49 -15.09
N SER A 160 21.06 19.13 -15.84
CA SER A 160 20.53 20.46 -15.53
C SER A 160 19.82 20.56 -14.16
N CYS A 161 19.40 19.45 -13.56
CA CYS A 161 18.85 19.40 -12.20
C CYS A 161 19.93 19.38 -11.11
N VAL A 162 21.13 18.87 -11.40
CA VAL A 162 22.08 18.49 -10.34
C VAL A 162 23.22 19.49 -10.12
N LEU A 163 23.70 19.56 -8.88
CA LEU A 163 24.86 20.31 -8.44
C LEU A 163 25.76 19.40 -7.59
N ALA A 164 27.06 19.38 -7.88
CA ALA A 164 28.05 18.57 -7.16
C ALA A 164 29.37 19.33 -6.97
N ARG A 165 30.26 18.81 -6.12
CA ARG A 165 31.59 19.39 -5.90
C ARG A 165 32.44 19.24 -7.15
N ARG A 166 33.10 20.32 -7.55
CA ARG A 166 33.99 20.31 -8.73
C ARG A 166 35.11 19.29 -8.57
N ALA A 167 35.68 19.17 -7.36
CA ALA A 167 36.77 18.25 -7.07
C ALA A 167 36.39 16.79 -7.37
N ASP A 168 35.19 16.37 -6.93
CA ASP A 168 34.70 15.01 -7.13
C ASP A 168 34.41 14.72 -8.60
N LEU A 169 33.82 15.68 -9.32
CA LEU A 169 33.57 15.57 -10.76
C LEU A 169 34.87 15.54 -11.58
N ALA A 170 35.86 16.37 -11.23
CA ALA A 170 37.15 16.42 -11.91
C ALA A 170 37.95 15.13 -11.73
N ALA A 171 37.81 14.45 -10.57
CA ALA A 171 38.46 13.17 -10.30
C ALA A 171 37.96 12.04 -11.21
N LEU A 172 36.74 12.13 -11.74
CA LEU A 172 36.18 11.13 -12.66
C LEU A 172 36.81 11.19 -14.07
N GLY A 173 37.27 12.37 -14.50
CA GLY A 173 37.97 12.54 -15.78
C GLY A 173 37.25 11.93 -16.99
N GLY A 174 37.99 11.15 -17.79
CA GLY A 174 37.47 10.46 -18.99
C GLY A 174 36.44 9.37 -18.69
N GLU A 175 36.36 8.92 -17.44
CA GLU A 175 35.43 7.87 -16.99
C GLU A 175 34.05 8.44 -16.63
N LEU A 176 33.78 9.73 -16.87
CA LEU A 176 32.58 10.43 -16.38
C LEU A 176 31.28 9.68 -16.67
N MET A 177 31.07 9.23 -17.92
CA MET A 177 29.90 8.45 -18.35
C MET A 177 30.21 6.96 -18.55
N MET A 178 31.19 6.42 -17.82
CA MET A 178 31.60 5.01 -17.89
C MET A 178 31.41 4.28 -16.56
N LEU A 179 31.18 2.97 -16.63
CA LEU A 179 31.26 2.03 -15.51
C LEU A 179 32.04 0.79 -15.95
N ASN A 180 33.01 0.37 -15.13
CA ASN A 180 33.86 -0.79 -15.43
C ASN A 180 34.53 -0.73 -16.82
N GLY A 181 34.99 0.46 -17.24
CA GLY A 181 35.60 0.69 -18.56
C GLY A 181 34.64 0.62 -19.75
N LYS A 182 33.33 0.48 -19.51
CA LYS A 182 32.28 0.47 -20.53
C LYS A 182 31.53 1.80 -20.53
N ALA A 183 31.39 2.41 -21.70
CA ALA A 183 30.58 3.61 -21.87
C ALA A 183 29.09 3.30 -21.67
N ILE A 184 28.43 4.09 -20.83
CA ILE A 184 26.99 3.99 -20.60
C ILE A 184 26.28 4.97 -21.53
N HIS A 185 25.63 4.42 -22.54
CA HIS A 185 24.83 5.19 -23.47
C HIS A 185 23.45 5.47 -22.89
N TRP A 186 22.85 6.58 -23.28
CA TRP A 186 21.48 6.99 -22.93
C TRP A 186 21.26 7.40 -21.45
N VAL A 187 21.78 6.66 -20.48
CA VAL A 187 21.71 7.00 -19.04
C VAL A 187 23.10 7.30 -18.47
N GLY A 188 23.93 7.99 -19.27
CA GLY A 188 25.30 8.34 -18.90
C GLY A 188 25.39 9.28 -17.70
N ASP A 189 24.34 10.07 -17.46
CA ASP A 189 24.15 10.88 -16.26
C ASP A 189 24.04 10.03 -14.99
N LEU A 190 23.27 8.95 -15.00
CA LEU A 190 23.21 8.01 -13.88
C LEU A 190 24.57 7.38 -13.58
N ALA A 191 25.41 7.14 -14.59
CA ALA A 191 26.77 6.65 -14.38
C ALA A 191 27.64 7.65 -13.59
N ILE A 192 27.41 8.96 -13.75
CA ILE A 192 28.03 10.01 -12.93
C ILE A 192 27.50 9.90 -11.50
N TYR A 193 26.18 9.85 -11.35
CA TYR A 193 25.53 9.93 -10.04
C TYR A 193 25.88 8.74 -9.16
N VAL A 194 25.87 7.51 -9.68
CA VAL A 194 26.17 6.32 -8.86
C VAL A 194 27.60 6.34 -8.31
N LYS A 195 28.55 6.94 -9.04
CA LYS A 195 29.93 7.10 -8.55
C LYS A 195 30.03 8.11 -7.41
N LEU A 196 29.27 9.21 -7.47
CA LEU A 196 29.23 10.20 -6.40
C LEU A 196 28.47 9.66 -5.17
N LEU A 197 27.29 9.07 -5.41
CA LEU A 197 26.39 8.57 -4.37
C LEU A 197 26.95 7.36 -3.63
N ARG A 198 27.92 6.64 -4.19
CA ARG A 198 28.62 5.59 -3.46
C ARG A 198 29.36 6.12 -2.21
N HIS A 199 29.69 7.41 -2.19
CA HIS A 199 30.50 8.05 -1.16
C HIS A 199 29.77 9.15 -0.37
N GLY A 200 28.47 9.38 -0.63
CA GLY A 200 27.67 10.34 0.14
C GLY A 200 26.23 10.41 -0.33
N ASN A 201 25.43 11.21 0.37
CA ASN A 201 23.97 11.24 0.22
C ASN A 201 23.51 12.16 -0.92
N LEU A 202 22.29 11.93 -1.40
CA LEU A 202 21.59 12.84 -2.32
C LEU A 202 20.70 13.79 -1.50
N ALA A 203 20.91 15.09 -1.59
CA ALA A 203 19.91 16.07 -1.17
C ALA A 203 18.95 16.33 -2.33
N LEU A 204 17.66 16.05 -2.16
CA LEU A 204 16.65 16.15 -3.20
C LEU A 204 15.55 17.13 -2.77
N LEU A 205 15.46 18.27 -3.46
CA LEU A 205 14.53 19.36 -3.14
C LEU A 205 13.19 19.18 -3.85
N SER A 206 12.09 19.41 -3.14
CA SER A 206 10.70 19.28 -3.61
C SER A 206 10.25 20.40 -4.55
N SER A 207 10.90 21.56 -4.45
CA SER A 207 10.63 22.71 -5.33
C SER A 207 11.06 22.42 -6.78
N PRO A 208 10.22 22.75 -7.79
CA PRO A 208 10.56 22.55 -9.19
C PRO A 208 11.55 23.64 -9.69
N LEU A 209 12.84 23.46 -9.43
CA LEU A 209 13.86 24.50 -9.67
C LEU A 209 14.47 24.47 -11.08
N THR A 210 14.17 23.44 -11.87
CA THR A 210 14.61 23.30 -13.27
C THR A 210 13.40 22.98 -14.15
N HIS A 211 13.27 23.69 -15.28
CA HIS A 211 12.34 23.34 -16.34
C HIS A 211 13.06 22.57 -17.43
N PHE A 212 12.72 21.28 -17.53
CA PHE A 212 13.31 20.34 -18.48
C PHE A 212 12.52 20.35 -19.78
N ARG A 213 13.16 20.73 -20.89
CA ARG A 213 12.48 20.81 -22.18
C ARG A 213 12.35 19.43 -22.82
N VAL A 214 11.23 19.19 -23.49
CA VAL A 214 10.99 18.00 -24.31
C VAL A 214 10.68 18.45 -25.73
N SER A 215 11.61 18.18 -26.65
CA SER A 215 11.50 18.59 -28.06
C SER A 215 11.93 17.50 -29.03
N SER A 216 11.39 17.56 -30.26
CA SER A 216 11.77 16.66 -31.34
C SER A 216 13.25 16.81 -31.76
N ALA A 217 13.89 17.90 -31.36
CA ALA A 217 15.30 18.17 -31.62
C ALA A 217 16.25 17.55 -30.60
N GLN A 218 15.78 16.95 -29.49
CA GLN A 218 16.66 16.38 -28.46
C GLN A 218 17.34 15.10 -28.93
N PHE A 219 18.58 14.88 -28.48
CA PHE A 219 19.28 13.60 -28.72
C PHE A 219 18.51 12.42 -28.11
N SER A 220 17.81 12.69 -27.01
CA SER A 220 16.93 11.77 -26.32
C SER A 220 15.61 11.46 -27.06
N GLN A 221 15.26 12.20 -28.11
CA GLN A 221 14.04 11.93 -28.87
C GLN A 221 14.11 10.59 -29.61
N ALA A 222 15.29 10.18 -30.09
CA ALA A 222 15.45 8.95 -30.88
C ALA A 222 15.05 7.67 -30.14
N GLY A 223 15.26 7.58 -28.82
CA GLY A 223 14.80 6.43 -28.00
C GLY A 223 13.39 6.59 -27.42
N ARG A 224 12.74 7.75 -27.57
CA ARG A 224 11.29 7.91 -27.38
C ARG A 224 10.51 7.52 -28.65
N ASP A 225 11.08 7.80 -29.81
CA ASP A 225 10.50 7.49 -31.12
C ASP A 225 10.80 6.05 -31.59
N GLN A 226 11.81 5.39 -31.01
CA GLN A 226 12.19 4.00 -31.31
C GLN A 226 12.27 3.17 -30.02
N VAL A 227 11.26 2.30 -29.82
CA VAL A 227 11.20 1.36 -28.69
C VAL A 227 12.41 0.42 -28.74
N GLY A 228 13.15 0.30 -27.63
CA GLY A 228 14.28 -0.63 -27.46
C GLY A 228 15.68 -0.02 -27.55
N VAL A 229 15.85 1.21 -28.06
CA VAL A 229 17.18 1.84 -28.21
C VAL A 229 17.79 2.24 -26.86
N GLY A 230 16.95 2.55 -25.86
CA GLY A 230 17.38 2.88 -24.49
C GLY A 230 17.68 1.67 -23.60
N ASP A 231 17.15 0.50 -23.91
CA ASP A 231 17.14 -0.66 -22.99
C ASP A 231 18.55 -1.20 -22.73
N GLN A 232 19.40 -1.18 -23.75
CA GLN A 232 20.79 -1.62 -23.61
C GLN A 232 21.59 -0.71 -22.66
N GLY A 233 21.35 0.60 -22.69
CA GLY A 233 22.03 1.54 -21.77
C GLY A 233 21.63 1.33 -20.31
N HIS A 234 20.34 1.10 -20.07
CA HIS A 234 19.84 0.75 -18.73
C HIS A 234 20.39 -0.59 -18.25
N GLU A 235 20.43 -1.61 -19.12
CA GLU A 235 21.02 -2.90 -18.78
C GLU A 235 22.52 -2.81 -18.49
N ASP A 236 23.26 -2.04 -19.30
CA ASP A 236 24.70 -1.83 -19.12
C ASP A 236 25.00 -1.13 -17.79
N LEU A 237 24.17 -0.16 -17.40
CA LEU A 237 24.25 0.49 -16.09
C LEU A 237 24.02 -0.53 -14.96
N ARG A 238 22.92 -1.30 -15.02
CA ARG A 238 22.56 -2.30 -14.00
C ARG A 238 23.65 -3.36 -13.85
N GLN A 239 24.17 -3.89 -14.95
CA GLN A 239 25.26 -4.86 -14.94
C GLN A 239 26.56 -4.25 -14.41
N GLY A 240 26.89 -3.01 -14.79
CA GLY A 240 28.07 -2.30 -14.30
C GLY A 240 28.07 -2.17 -12.77
N ILE A 241 26.95 -1.72 -12.18
CA ILE A 241 26.79 -1.59 -10.72
C ILE A 241 26.96 -2.95 -10.02
N ARG A 242 26.38 -4.02 -10.58
CA ARG A 242 26.51 -5.38 -10.04
C ARG A 242 27.94 -5.92 -10.10
N GLN A 243 28.61 -5.75 -11.24
CA GLN A 243 30.00 -6.19 -11.42
C GLN A 243 30.97 -5.46 -10.48
N LEU A 244 30.68 -4.21 -10.13
CA LEU A 244 31.44 -3.43 -9.16
C LEU A 244 31.13 -3.79 -7.70
N GLY A 245 30.16 -4.68 -7.45
CA GLY A 245 29.76 -5.09 -6.10
C GLY A 245 29.07 -3.96 -5.33
N TRP A 246 28.39 -3.04 -6.02
CA TRP A 246 27.70 -1.90 -5.40
C TRP A 246 26.22 -2.16 -5.11
N ARG A 247 25.72 -3.34 -5.50
CA ARG A 247 24.38 -3.82 -5.16
C ARG A 247 24.42 -4.60 -3.84
N ARG A 248 23.41 -4.42 -2.98
CA ARG A 248 23.19 -5.26 -1.79
C ARG A 248 22.68 -6.64 -2.20
N GLU A 249 23.29 -7.68 -1.65
CA GLU A 249 22.93 -9.07 -1.94
C GLU A 249 21.80 -9.60 -1.04
N SER A 250 21.52 -8.94 0.07
CA SER A 250 20.43 -9.27 1.01
C SER A 250 19.51 -8.08 1.24
N GLY A 251 18.24 -8.38 1.57
CA GLY A 251 17.17 -7.38 1.76
C GLY A 251 16.49 -6.98 0.44
N ASP A 252 15.47 -6.12 0.55
CA ASP A 252 14.75 -5.57 -0.60
C ASP A 252 15.41 -4.27 -1.07
N ASN A 253 15.85 -4.23 -2.33
CA ASN A 253 16.46 -3.03 -2.92
C ASN A 253 15.46 -1.94 -3.29
N ARG A 254 14.17 -2.20 -3.19
CA ARG A 254 13.13 -1.16 -3.24
C ARG A 254 13.17 -0.26 -2.00
N GLN A 255 13.63 -0.79 -0.87
CA GLN A 255 13.73 -0.11 0.41
C GLN A 255 15.00 0.76 0.46
N VAL A 256 14.82 2.08 0.46
CA VAL A 256 15.90 3.07 0.51
C VAL A 256 15.68 3.99 1.71
N ARG A 257 16.73 4.20 2.51
CA ARG A 257 16.67 5.13 3.64
C ARG A 257 16.60 6.59 3.21
N VAL A 258 15.64 7.33 3.75
CA VAL A 258 15.36 8.73 3.47
C VAL A 258 15.13 9.50 4.79
N ALA A 259 15.74 10.67 4.94
CA ALA A 259 15.55 11.57 6.08
C ALA A 259 15.02 12.93 5.62
N PRO A 260 14.27 13.68 6.46
CA PRO A 260 13.92 15.06 6.15
C PRO A 260 15.18 15.95 6.05
N LEU A 261 15.22 16.85 5.07
CA LEU A 261 16.31 17.82 4.93
C LEU A 261 16.09 19.08 5.82
N SER A 262 14.86 19.30 6.28
CA SER A 262 14.46 20.49 7.06
C SER A 262 15.12 20.57 8.44
N PRO A 263 15.57 21.76 8.90
CA PRO A 263 16.18 21.94 10.21
C PRO A 263 15.21 21.79 11.39
N HIS A 264 13.89 21.80 11.15
CA HIS A 264 12.87 21.71 12.20
C HIS A 264 12.42 20.28 12.52
N LYS A 265 12.91 19.29 11.78
CA LYS A 265 12.61 17.86 11.98
C LYS A 265 13.89 17.15 12.41
N ALA A 266 13.78 16.17 13.31
CA ALA A 266 14.91 15.32 13.66
C ALA A 266 15.43 14.59 12.41
N ARG A 267 16.75 14.57 12.20
CA ARG A 267 17.41 13.93 11.05
C ARG A 267 17.47 12.41 11.24
N VAL A 268 16.31 11.78 11.20
CA VAL A 268 16.13 10.33 11.32
C VAL A 268 15.88 9.76 9.94
N PHE A 269 16.74 8.83 9.50
CA PHE A 269 16.54 8.08 8.26
C PHE A 269 15.45 7.02 8.46
N LYS A 270 14.43 7.04 7.60
CA LYS A 270 13.35 6.05 7.54
C LYS A 270 13.44 5.26 6.24
N SER A 271 13.12 3.97 6.28
CA SER A 271 13.04 3.14 5.08
C SER A 271 11.83 3.53 4.23
N VAL A 272 12.01 3.69 2.92
CA VAL A 272 10.94 4.00 1.97
C VAL A 272 11.00 3.04 0.78
N ASP A 273 9.86 2.43 0.43
CA ASP A 273 9.72 1.75 -0.86
C ASP A 273 9.68 2.79 -1.99
N LEU A 274 10.82 2.98 -2.63
CA LEU A 274 11.02 4.03 -3.61
C LEU A 274 10.30 3.75 -4.94
N VAL A 275 10.07 2.47 -5.30
CA VAL A 275 9.26 2.13 -6.49
C VAL A 275 7.81 2.54 -6.26
N ASN A 276 7.25 2.17 -5.11
CA ASN A 276 5.87 2.52 -4.78
C ASN A 276 5.69 4.05 -4.69
N ALA A 277 6.62 4.75 -4.03
CA ALA A 277 6.58 6.21 -3.94
C ALA A 277 6.62 6.89 -5.32
N LEU A 278 7.43 6.38 -6.26
CA LEU A 278 7.48 6.88 -7.63
C LEU A 278 6.19 6.58 -8.41
N MET A 279 5.64 5.36 -8.29
CA MET A 279 4.38 4.99 -8.93
C MET A 279 3.21 5.84 -8.42
N GLN A 280 3.16 6.12 -7.11
CA GLN A 280 2.17 7.02 -6.51
C GLN A 280 2.28 8.44 -7.06
N SER A 281 3.51 8.99 -7.10
CA SER A 281 3.75 10.34 -7.62
C SER A 281 3.41 10.47 -9.11
N ALA A 282 3.63 9.40 -9.88
CA ALA A 282 3.29 9.33 -11.30
C ALA A 282 1.78 9.16 -11.56
N GLY A 283 0.94 9.06 -10.52
CA GLY A 283 -0.49 8.74 -10.66
C GLY A 283 -0.77 7.32 -11.14
N LEU A 284 0.23 6.43 -11.09
CA LEU A 284 0.15 5.01 -11.47
C LEU A 284 -0.24 4.10 -10.30
N ALA A 285 -0.19 4.63 -9.07
CA ALA A 285 -0.77 4.02 -7.88
C ALA A 285 -1.70 5.04 -7.22
N GLU A 286 -2.98 4.69 -7.05
CA GLU A 286 -3.92 5.55 -6.34
C GLU A 286 -3.50 5.64 -4.87
N ARG A 287 -3.15 6.85 -4.39
CA ARG A 287 -3.23 7.10 -2.95
C ARG A 287 -4.69 7.03 -2.57
N VAL A 288 -5.01 6.04 -1.74
CA VAL A 288 -6.28 5.95 -1.05
C VAL A 288 -6.32 7.10 -0.05
N SER A 289 -6.84 8.25 -0.48
CA SER A 289 -7.17 9.37 0.40
C SER A 289 -8.42 9.03 1.21
N PRO A 290 -8.63 9.63 2.39
CA PRO A 290 -9.90 9.49 3.10
C PRO A 290 -11.12 9.75 2.23
N ALA A 291 -11.07 10.76 1.35
CA ALA A 291 -12.16 11.10 0.44
C ALA A 291 -12.42 9.99 -0.60
N THR A 292 -11.39 9.45 -1.24
CA THR A 292 -11.54 8.36 -2.24
C THR A 292 -11.92 7.04 -1.56
N TRP A 293 -11.42 6.77 -0.35
CA TRP A 293 -11.76 5.58 0.43
C TRP A 293 -13.22 5.59 0.89
N LEU A 294 -13.72 6.72 1.40
CA LEU A 294 -15.14 6.91 1.72
C LEU A 294 -16.00 6.91 0.45
N GLY A 295 -15.48 7.47 -0.64
CA GLY A 295 -16.19 7.65 -1.91
C GLY A 295 -16.64 6.36 -2.59
N VAL A 296 -16.08 5.20 -2.26
CA VAL A 296 -16.53 3.90 -2.80
C VAL A 296 -17.41 3.11 -1.83
N ARG A 297 -17.66 3.62 -0.62
CA ARG A 297 -18.53 3.00 0.38
C ARG A 297 -20.01 3.27 0.10
N HIS A 298 -20.47 2.87 -1.08
CA HIS A 298 -21.88 2.91 -1.48
C HIS A 298 -22.32 1.59 -2.11
N PRO A 299 -23.48 1.00 -1.69
CA PRO A 299 -23.88 -0.29 -2.23
C PRO A 299 -24.12 -0.21 -3.74
N SER A 300 -23.69 -1.23 -4.48
CA SER A 300 -24.10 -1.39 -5.87
C SER A 300 -25.62 -1.61 -5.99
N THR A 301 -26.20 -1.48 -7.18
CA THR A 301 -27.63 -1.73 -7.41
C THR A 301 -28.06 -3.12 -6.92
N VAL A 302 -27.22 -4.14 -7.15
CA VAL A 302 -27.47 -5.51 -6.68
C VAL A 302 -27.38 -5.60 -5.16
N GLN A 303 -26.32 -5.04 -4.57
CA GLN A 303 -26.15 -5.05 -3.11
C GLN A 303 -27.31 -4.32 -2.43
N ARG A 304 -27.77 -3.19 -2.99
CA ARG A 304 -28.91 -2.43 -2.49
C ARG A 304 -30.19 -3.27 -2.49
N ALA A 305 -30.48 -3.98 -3.57
CA ALA A 305 -31.65 -4.86 -3.64
C ALA A 305 -31.60 -5.98 -2.57
N LEU A 306 -30.42 -6.57 -2.34
CA LEU A 306 -30.23 -7.60 -1.30
C LEU A 306 -30.36 -7.03 0.12
N ILE A 307 -29.83 -5.83 0.35
CA ILE A 307 -29.94 -5.09 1.61
C ILE A 307 -31.41 -4.75 1.89
N ASP A 308 -32.13 -4.17 0.93
CA ASP A 308 -33.53 -3.79 1.10
C ASP A 308 -34.41 -5.03 1.39
N ALA A 309 -34.15 -6.16 0.71
CA ALA A 309 -34.81 -7.43 1.00
C ALA A 309 -34.49 -7.96 2.41
N ARG A 310 -33.23 -7.86 2.87
CA ARG A 310 -32.81 -8.26 4.22
C ARG A 310 -33.50 -7.41 5.28
N LEU A 311 -33.52 -6.10 5.11
CA LEU A 311 -34.20 -5.17 6.02
C LEU A 311 -35.71 -5.42 6.06
N GLN A 312 -36.34 -5.62 4.90
CA GLN A 312 -37.78 -5.94 4.83
C GLN A 312 -38.13 -7.24 5.56
N ALA A 313 -37.26 -8.26 5.47
CA ALA A 313 -37.41 -9.51 6.23
C ALA A 313 -37.31 -9.33 7.76
N HIS A 314 -36.77 -8.20 8.23
CA HIS A 314 -36.60 -7.85 9.65
C HIS A 314 -37.40 -6.60 10.01
N ALA A 315 -38.61 -6.45 9.45
CA ALA A 315 -39.52 -5.33 9.73
C ALA A 315 -38.90 -3.92 9.51
N GLY A 316 -37.99 -3.79 8.54
CA GLY A 316 -37.26 -2.56 8.24
C GLY A 316 -35.88 -2.45 8.92
N GLY A 317 -35.51 -3.44 9.75
CA GLY A 317 -34.29 -3.45 10.56
C GLY A 317 -34.48 -2.80 11.94
N PRO A 318 -33.41 -2.69 12.76
CA PRO A 318 -33.48 -2.07 14.10
C PRO A 318 -33.95 -0.61 14.04
N GLN A 319 -34.78 -0.19 14.98
CA GLN A 319 -35.24 1.19 15.07
C GLN A 319 -34.26 2.05 15.90
N ILE A 320 -33.59 2.99 15.23
CA ILE A 320 -32.52 3.80 15.85
C ILE A 320 -33.04 5.21 16.16
N ALA A 321 -32.94 5.63 17.42
CA ALA A 321 -33.19 7.00 17.84
C ALA A 321 -31.91 7.83 17.80
N VAL A 322 -31.90 8.89 16.98
CA VAL A 322 -30.84 9.89 16.95
C VAL A 322 -31.26 11.07 17.82
N MET A 323 -30.61 11.23 18.97
CA MET A 323 -30.79 12.36 19.87
C MET A 323 -29.81 13.46 19.44
N LEU A 324 -30.30 14.39 18.62
CA LEU A 324 -29.53 15.51 18.08
C LEU A 324 -29.50 16.65 19.11
N ILE A 325 -28.31 16.92 19.64
CA ILE A 325 -28.10 17.88 20.72
C ILE A 325 -27.59 19.19 20.11
N ASP A 326 -28.42 20.23 20.21
CA ASP A 326 -28.16 21.60 19.80
C ASP A 326 -28.01 22.51 21.04
N ASP A 327 -26.76 22.66 21.49
CA ASP A 327 -26.40 23.47 22.66
C ASP A 327 -26.39 24.98 22.36
N THR A 328 -26.14 25.36 21.11
CA THR A 328 -25.94 26.76 20.69
C THR A 328 -27.17 27.40 20.03
N GLY A 329 -28.20 26.62 19.68
CA GLY A 329 -29.35 27.13 18.93
C GLY A 329 -29.03 27.32 17.44
N ASP A 330 -28.09 26.54 16.89
CA ASP A 330 -27.63 26.69 15.50
C ASP A 330 -28.54 25.91 14.54
N ALA A 331 -29.51 26.63 13.96
CA ALA A 331 -30.45 26.07 13.00
C ALA A 331 -29.77 25.50 11.74
N ALA A 332 -28.63 26.06 11.30
CA ALA A 332 -27.93 25.59 10.12
C ALA A 332 -27.22 24.26 10.40
N ALA A 333 -26.58 24.13 11.57
CA ALA A 333 -25.97 22.89 12.02
C ALA A 333 -26.99 21.76 12.17
N VAL A 334 -28.16 22.05 12.77
CA VAL A 334 -29.27 21.08 12.87
C VAL A 334 -29.76 20.64 11.49
N ALA A 335 -30.00 21.59 10.59
CA ALA A 335 -30.47 21.30 9.24
C ALA A 335 -29.46 20.45 8.44
N ALA A 336 -28.16 20.72 8.60
CA ALA A 336 -27.10 19.97 7.93
C ALA A 336 -27.07 18.49 8.39
N THR A 337 -27.15 18.23 9.70
CA THR A 337 -27.22 16.88 10.25
C THR A 337 -28.47 16.15 9.76
N GLN A 338 -29.64 16.77 9.83
CA GLN A 338 -30.89 16.17 9.35
C GLN A 338 -30.88 15.88 7.85
N ALA A 339 -30.30 16.77 7.04
CA ALA A 339 -30.17 16.56 5.60
C ALA A 339 -29.32 15.31 5.29
N SER A 340 -28.25 15.07 6.07
CA SER A 340 -27.42 13.86 5.91
C SER A 340 -28.19 12.58 6.25
N LEU A 341 -29.04 12.60 7.28
CA LEU A 341 -29.91 11.48 7.68
C LEU A 341 -31.06 11.22 6.70
N ALA A 342 -31.52 12.25 6.00
CA ALA A 342 -32.58 12.13 4.99
C ALA A 342 -32.07 11.72 3.60
N ALA A 343 -30.75 11.60 3.43
CA ALA A 343 -30.14 11.19 2.16
C ALA A 343 -30.59 9.77 1.76
N VAL A 344 -30.87 9.55 0.47
CA VAL A 344 -31.39 8.28 -0.07
C VAL A 344 -30.51 7.06 0.27
N ALA A 345 -29.20 7.27 0.38
CA ALA A 345 -28.25 6.21 0.71
C ALA A 345 -28.28 5.79 2.20
N CYS A 346 -28.78 6.66 3.09
CA CYS A 346 -28.78 6.43 4.52
C CYS A 346 -29.82 5.39 4.95
N TYR A 347 -29.73 4.94 6.21
CA TYR A 347 -30.60 3.94 6.78
C TYR A 347 -31.99 4.53 7.11
N PRO A 348 -33.09 3.95 6.57
CA PRO A 348 -34.41 4.59 6.65
C PRO A 348 -35.13 4.41 7.99
N ASN A 349 -34.84 3.35 8.77
CA ASN A 349 -35.55 3.08 10.03
C ASN A 349 -34.91 3.81 11.22
N GLN A 350 -34.80 5.13 11.10
CA GLN A 350 -34.29 6.00 12.15
C GLN A 350 -35.28 7.12 12.48
N GLN A 351 -35.25 7.59 13.72
CA GLN A 351 -36.04 8.73 14.17
C GLN A 351 -35.14 9.75 14.88
N THR A 352 -35.25 11.01 14.51
CA THR A 352 -34.43 12.09 15.07
C THR A 352 -35.24 12.94 16.06
N TRP A 353 -34.74 13.11 17.28
CA TRP A 353 -35.21 14.08 18.26
C TRP A 353 -34.21 15.22 18.36
N VAL A 354 -34.69 16.47 18.30
CA VAL A 354 -33.85 17.66 18.41
C VAL A 354 -33.98 18.25 19.80
N LEU A 355 -32.95 18.06 20.61
CA LEU A 355 -32.83 18.64 21.94
C LEU A 355 -32.08 19.96 21.83
N SER A 356 -32.78 21.08 21.92
CA SER A 356 -32.19 22.41 21.72
C SER A 356 -32.30 23.28 22.97
N SER A 357 -31.27 24.10 23.20
CA SER A 357 -31.34 25.22 24.16
C SER A 357 -32.21 26.38 23.66
N SER A 358 -32.51 26.41 22.35
CA SER A 358 -33.35 27.42 21.70
C SER A 358 -34.84 27.00 21.69
N PRO A 359 -35.75 27.77 22.32
CA PRO A 359 -37.18 27.51 22.25
C PRO A 359 -37.74 27.55 20.82
N GLN A 360 -37.18 28.41 19.97
CA GLN A 360 -37.58 28.51 18.57
C GLN A 360 -37.22 27.21 17.84
N GLN A 361 -35.98 26.76 17.98
CA GLN A 361 -35.50 25.55 17.31
C GLN A 361 -36.30 24.31 17.73
N ALA A 362 -36.58 24.17 19.04
CA ALA A 362 -37.43 23.10 19.54
C ALA A 362 -38.86 23.19 18.97
N ALA A 363 -39.46 24.38 18.92
CA ALA A 363 -40.83 24.55 18.40
C ALA A 363 -40.95 24.20 16.90
N GLU A 364 -39.93 24.51 16.09
CA GLU A 364 -39.90 24.20 14.65
C GLU A 364 -39.97 22.69 14.35
N HIS A 365 -39.65 21.84 15.34
CA HIS A 365 -39.56 20.39 15.19
C HIS A 365 -40.77 19.64 15.78
N GLY A 366 -41.82 20.35 16.19
CA GLY A 366 -43.08 19.78 16.67
C GLY A 366 -42.88 18.80 17.83
N GLU A 367 -43.51 17.61 17.75
CA GLU A 367 -43.43 16.58 18.78
C GLU A 367 -42.03 15.96 18.97
N ARG A 368 -41.11 16.17 18.02
CA ARG A 368 -39.72 15.69 18.09
C ARG A 368 -38.73 16.78 18.50
N GLY A 369 -39.20 18.01 18.70
CA GLY A 369 -38.41 19.10 19.27
C GLY A 369 -38.57 19.16 20.78
N VAL A 370 -37.47 19.10 21.51
CA VAL A 370 -37.45 19.11 22.97
C VAL A 370 -36.59 20.28 23.44
N LEU A 371 -37.21 21.22 24.16
CA LEU A 371 -36.47 22.30 24.81
C LEU A 371 -35.72 21.75 26.02
N VAL A 372 -34.42 22.01 26.09
CA VAL A 372 -33.60 21.64 27.26
C VAL A 372 -34.13 22.39 28.49
N GLY A 373 -34.59 21.62 29.49
CA GLY A 373 -35.21 22.15 30.69
C GLY A 373 -34.23 22.80 31.67
N PRO A 374 -34.73 23.49 32.72
CA PRO A 374 -33.90 24.12 33.75
C PRO A 374 -33.10 23.12 34.60
N ASP A 375 -33.47 21.85 34.54
CA ASP A 375 -32.81 20.70 35.17
C ASP A 375 -31.72 20.07 34.30
N GLY A 376 -31.40 20.69 33.15
CA GLY A 376 -30.24 20.39 32.32
C GLY A 376 -30.49 19.39 31.20
N LEU A 377 -29.45 19.22 30.36
CA LEU A 377 -29.45 18.35 29.19
C LEU A 377 -29.68 16.88 29.57
N VAL A 378 -28.93 16.35 30.53
CA VAL A 378 -28.98 14.92 30.92
C VAL A 378 -30.37 14.52 31.41
N SER A 379 -30.97 15.32 32.30
CA SER A 379 -32.33 15.08 32.81
C SER A 379 -33.37 15.10 31.68
N THR A 380 -33.20 16.02 30.73
CA THR A 380 -34.06 16.13 29.55
C THR A 380 -33.89 14.93 28.60
N LEU A 381 -32.65 14.50 28.33
CA LEU A 381 -32.32 13.30 27.55
C LEU A 381 -32.98 12.06 28.16
N ASN A 382 -32.78 11.80 29.45
CA ASN A 382 -33.31 10.62 30.13
C ASN A 382 -34.83 10.55 30.07
N ARG A 383 -35.52 11.67 30.31
CA ARG A 383 -36.99 11.73 30.15
C ARG A 383 -37.42 11.44 28.71
N THR A 384 -36.73 12.03 27.74
CA THR A 384 -37.07 11.89 26.32
C THR A 384 -36.91 10.45 25.87
N ILE A 385 -35.80 9.81 26.26
CA ILE A 385 -35.48 8.40 25.96
C ILE A 385 -36.50 7.45 26.63
N ALA A 386 -36.77 7.65 27.93
CA ALA A 386 -37.69 6.80 28.69
C ALA A 386 -39.15 6.88 28.20
N ALA A 387 -39.54 7.98 27.56
CA ALA A 387 -40.87 8.13 26.97
C ALA A 387 -41.07 7.33 25.66
N GLN A 388 -39.99 6.83 25.04
CA GLN A 388 -40.08 6.09 23.78
C GLN A 388 -40.32 4.59 24.03
N GLN A 389 -41.29 4.00 23.33
CA GLN A 389 -41.64 2.58 23.45
C GLN A 389 -41.30 1.74 22.21
N SER A 390 -40.99 2.39 21.08
CA SER A 390 -40.67 1.75 19.80
C SER A 390 -39.25 2.14 19.37
N ILE A 391 -38.27 1.99 20.24
CA ILE A 391 -36.86 2.29 19.93
C ILE A 391 -36.03 1.11 20.41
N ASP A 392 -35.13 0.62 19.56
CA ASP A 392 -34.21 -0.46 19.92
C ASP A 392 -32.87 0.10 20.41
N TRP A 393 -32.39 1.17 19.77
CA TRP A 393 -31.07 1.76 20.02
C TRP A 393 -31.12 3.29 20.07
N VAL A 394 -30.28 3.87 20.92
CA VAL A 394 -30.16 5.33 21.10
C VAL A 394 -28.73 5.77 20.74
N LEU A 395 -28.61 6.76 19.87
CA LEU A 395 -27.36 7.41 19.46
C LEU A 395 -27.43 8.90 19.81
N LEU A 396 -26.42 9.42 20.50
CA LEU A 396 -26.28 10.85 20.77
C LEU A 396 -25.39 11.50 19.70
N VAL A 397 -25.81 12.64 19.16
CA VAL A 397 -25.09 13.36 18.10
C VAL A 397 -25.14 14.85 18.32
N GLU A 398 -24.03 15.55 18.15
CA GLU A 398 -23.97 17.01 18.17
C GLU A 398 -24.48 17.61 16.85
N ALA A 399 -25.23 18.72 16.93
CA ALA A 399 -25.63 19.48 15.75
C ALA A 399 -24.40 19.89 14.91
N GLY A 400 -24.48 19.67 13.60
CA GLY A 400 -23.39 19.92 12.65
C GLY A 400 -22.60 18.67 12.24
N SER A 401 -22.73 17.57 12.97
CA SER A 401 -22.18 16.27 12.55
C SER A 401 -22.93 15.71 11.34
N LEU A 402 -22.23 15.11 10.39
CA LEU A 402 -22.81 14.63 9.13
C LEU A 402 -22.67 13.11 9.00
N PHE A 403 -23.77 12.38 8.85
CA PHE A 403 -23.69 10.94 8.65
C PHE A 403 -23.02 10.59 7.32
N THR A 404 -22.18 9.56 7.33
CA THR A 404 -21.64 9.01 6.08
C THR A 404 -22.74 8.29 5.31
N ALA A 405 -22.54 8.08 4.01
CA ALA A 405 -23.55 7.44 3.15
C ALA A 405 -23.88 6.00 3.59
N SER A 406 -22.89 5.27 4.12
CA SER A 406 -22.99 3.87 4.52
C SER A 406 -23.05 3.64 6.02
N GLY A 407 -22.61 4.60 6.85
CA GLY A 407 -22.34 4.39 8.28
C GLY A 407 -23.50 3.77 9.05
N LEU A 408 -24.63 4.46 9.10
CA LEU A 408 -25.81 3.98 9.83
C LEU A 408 -26.40 2.70 9.22
N LEU A 409 -26.28 2.53 7.89
CA LEU A 409 -26.76 1.35 7.18
C LEU A 409 -25.97 0.10 7.54
N VAL A 410 -24.64 0.17 7.48
CA VAL A 410 -23.76 -0.95 7.86
C VAL A 410 -23.93 -1.28 9.33
N VAL A 411 -23.98 -0.26 10.21
CA VAL A 411 -24.26 -0.47 11.64
C VAL A 411 -25.58 -1.23 11.86
N ALA A 412 -26.66 -0.82 11.18
CA ALA A 412 -27.95 -1.49 11.29
C ALA A 412 -27.94 -2.93 10.73
N LEU A 413 -27.17 -3.20 9.67
CA LEU A 413 -27.03 -4.55 9.10
C LEU A 413 -26.26 -5.48 10.03
N GLU A 414 -25.18 -5.01 10.65
CA GLU A 414 -24.40 -5.76 11.64
C GLU A 414 -25.21 -6.00 12.91
N MET A 415 -25.99 -5.03 13.39
CA MET A 415 -26.90 -5.19 14.54
C MET A 415 -27.83 -6.39 14.43
N LEU A 416 -28.28 -6.75 13.21
CA LEU A 416 -29.14 -7.91 12.98
C LEU A 416 -28.43 -9.26 13.19
N ALA A 417 -27.10 -9.26 13.24
CA ALA A 417 -26.27 -10.44 13.49
C ALA A 417 -25.69 -10.47 14.92
N LEU A 418 -25.84 -9.40 15.69
CA LEU A 418 -25.29 -9.31 17.04
C LEU A 418 -26.10 -10.12 18.07
N PRO A 419 -25.43 -10.71 19.08
CA PRO A 419 -26.13 -11.39 20.16
C PRO A 419 -26.85 -10.40 21.09
N ASP A 420 -27.90 -10.86 21.76
CA ASP A 420 -28.66 -10.07 22.75
C ASP A 420 -27.81 -9.57 23.93
N THR A 421 -26.65 -10.19 24.16
CA THR A 421 -25.68 -9.77 25.17
C THR A 421 -25.00 -8.44 24.82
N CYS A 422 -25.03 -8.00 23.56
CA CYS A 422 -24.52 -6.70 23.16
C CYS A 422 -25.42 -5.58 23.68
N GLN A 423 -24.87 -4.69 24.52
CA GLN A 423 -25.57 -3.57 25.14
C GLN A 423 -25.16 -2.22 24.56
N ALA A 424 -23.97 -2.13 23.98
CA ALA A 424 -23.50 -0.94 23.29
C ALA A 424 -22.68 -1.28 22.06
N ILE A 425 -22.67 -0.36 21.10
CA ILE A 425 -21.90 -0.46 19.87
C ILE A 425 -21.18 0.87 19.68
N TYR A 426 -19.94 0.83 19.22
CA TYR A 426 -19.29 2.02 18.70
C TYR A 426 -18.70 1.73 17.33
N ALA A 427 -18.50 2.79 16.57
CA ALA A 427 -18.04 2.72 15.19
C ALA A 427 -16.83 3.64 14.99
N ASP A 428 -16.28 3.62 13.78
CA ASP A 428 -15.22 4.55 13.40
C ASP A 428 -15.81 5.93 13.07
N GLU A 429 -14.94 6.91 12.88
CA GLU A 429 -15.36 8.29 12.67
C GLU A 429 -14.46 9.01 11.65
N VAL A 430 -15.05 9.92 10.89
CA VAL A 430 -14.31 10.89 10.09
C VAL A 430 -14.16 12.17 10.90
N VAL A 431 -12.93 12.63 11.07
CA VAL A 431 -12.66 13.85 11.84
C VAL A 431 -12.51 15.01 10.87
N ALA A 432 -13.39 16.00 10.96
CA ALA A 432 -13.22 17.26 10.24
C ALA A 432 -12.09 18.08 10.89
N LEU A 433 -11.04 18.35 10.11
CA LEU A 433 -9.87 19.14 10.51
C LEU A 433 -9.95 20.56 9.94
N ASP A 434 -9.16 21.47 10.54
CA ASP A 434 -9.06 22.85 10.08
C ASP A 434 -8.69 22.93 8.59
N GLY A 435 -9.33 23.85 7.85
CA GLY A 435 -9.08 24.03 6.41
C GLY A 435 -9.81 23.03 5.49
N GLY A 436 -10.78 22.27 6.00
CA GLY A 436 -11.64 21.39 5.19
C GLY A 436 -11.02 20.04 4.86
N GLN A 437 -9.91 19.67 5.52
CA GLN A 437 -9.32 18.34 5.42
C GLN A 437 -10.09 17.32 6.27
N LEU A 438 -10.12 16.07 5.81
CA LEU A 438 -10.73 14.96 6.54
C LEU A 438 -9.64 14.04 7.09
N GLY A 439 -9.68 13.80 8.40
CA GLY A 439 -8.96 12.71 9.06
C GLY A 439 -9.86 11.48 9.26
N LEU A 440 -9.27 10.32 9.52
CA LEU A 440 -10.00 9.10 9.87
C LEU A 440 -9.56 8.59 11.25
N ALA A 441 -10.52 8.47 12.14
CA ALA A 441 -10.39 7.80 13.43
C ALA A 441 -10.94 6.37 13.31
N MET A 442 -10.13 5.51 12.70
CA MET A 442 -10.29 4.06 12.64
C MET A 442 -9.85 3.47 13.99
N ARG A 443 -10.82 3.23 14.87
CA ARG A 443 -10.60 2.82 16.25
C ARG A 443 -10.24 1.32 16.28
N PRO A 444 -9.37 0.87 17.20
CA PRO A 444 -9.22 -0.56 17.47
C PRO A 444 -10.44 -1.10 18.23
N GLY A 445 -10.47 -2.41 18.47
CA GLY A 445 -11.38 -3.05 19.41
C GLY A 445 -11.28 -2.45 20.82
N LEU A 446 -12.36 -2.58 21.61
CA LEU A 446 -12.47 -1.83 22.85
C LEU A 446 -11.56 -2.42 23.91
N TYR A 447 -10.63 -1.59 24.33
CA TYR A 447 -9.70 -1.87 25.39
C TYR A 447 -9.85 -0.82 26.48
N LEU A 448 -10.05 -1.28 27.72
CA LEU A 448 -10.36 -0.40 28.83
C LEU A 448 -9.26 0.63 29.05
N ASP A 449 -7.99 0.23 28.94
CA ASP A 449 -6.86 1.13 29.13
C ASP A 449 -6.88 2.29 28.13
N MET A 450 -7.20 2.02 26.85
CA MET A 450 -7.31 3.08 25.84
C MET A 450 -8.53 3.98 26.07
N LEU A 451 -9.67 3.43 26.53
CA LEU A 451 -10.85 4.22 26.88
C LEU A 451 -10.55 5.16 28.05
N LEU A 452 -9.83 4.70 29.08
CA LEU A 452 -9.43 5.52 30.23
C LEU A 452 -8.36 6.55 29.84
N SER A 453 -7.39 6.18 29.00
CA SER A 453 -6.30 7.07 28.60
C SER A 453 -6.67 8.09 27.52
N ALA A 454 -7.63 7.82 26.65
CA ALA A 454 -8.10 8.78 25.64
C ALA A 454 -9.63 8.75 25.44
N PRO A 455 -10.44 9.12 26.46
CA PRO A 455 -11.90 9.10 26.36
C PRO A 455 -12.41 10.03 25.26
N SER A 456 -11.73 11.15 25.03
CA SER A 456 -12.02 12.10 23.93
C SER A 456 -12.18 11.43 22.57
N THR A 457 -11.43 10.36 22.31
CA THR A 457 -11.42 9.60 21.05
C THR A 457 -12.32 8.36 21.13
N MET A 458 -12.37 7.69 22.28
CA MET A 458 -13.06 6.39 22.40
C MET A 458 -14.50 6.47 22.89
N SER A 459 -14.88 7.53 23.61
CA SER A 459 -16.16 7.65 24.34
C SER A 459 -17.30 8.30 23.53
N ARG A 460 -17.14 8.52 22.22
CA ARG A 460 -18.09 9.30 21.41
C ARG A 460 -18.88 8.45 20.44
N HIS A 461 -20.14 8.85 20.23
CA HIS A 461 -21.09 8.29 19.25
C HIS A 461 -21.33 6.79 19.42
N TRP A 462 -21.43 6.35 20.68
CA TRP A 462 -21.87 4.99 20.98
C TRP A 462 -23.38 4.90 20.76
N LEU A 463 -23.82 3.75 20.24
CA LEU A 463 -25.22 3.35 20.20
C LEU A 463 -25.49 2.48 21.42
N PHE A 464 -26.48 2.86 22.22
CA PHE A 464 -26.87 2.15 23.44
C PHE A 464 -28.19 1.44 23.24
N ARG A 465 -28.29 0.19 23.72
CA ARG A 465 -29.55 -0.55 23.71
C ARG A 465 -30.57 0.17 24.59
N HIS A 466 -31.69 0.59 24.00
CA HIS A 466 -32.70 1.42 24.67
C HIS A 466 -33.24 0.78 25.94
N SER A 467 -33.62 -0.50 25.88
CA SER A 467 -34.17 -1.23 27.02
C SER A 467 -33.21 -1.25 28.21
N THR A 468 -31.91 -1.37 27.96
CA THR A 468 -30.87 -1.45 28.97
C THR A 468 -30.59 -0.08 29.56
N LEU A 469 -30.49 0.95 28.71
CA LEU A 469 -30.32 2.33 29.15
C LEU A 469 -31.48 2.80 30.03
N VAL A 470 -32.73 2.45 29.68
CA VAL A 470 -33.90 2.78 30.50
C VAL A 470 -33.92 1.98 31.80
N ALA A 471 -33.60 0.68 31.76
CA ALA A 471 -33.55 -0.16 32.97
C ALA A 471 -32.47 0.30 33.96
N ASP A 472 -31.35 0.83 33.46
CA ASP A 472 -30.27 1.42 34.26
C ASP A 472 -30.63 2.81 34.84
N GLY A 473 -31.76 3.40 34.45
CA GLY A 473 -32.20 4.73 34.89
C GLY A 473 -31.69 5.90 34.05
N GLY A 474 -31.10 5.63 32.89
CA GLY A 474 -30.56 6.62 31.96
C GLY A 474 -29.12 7.04 32.25
N PHE A 475 -28.68 8.12 31.63
CA PHE A 475 -27.35 8.70 31.81
C PHE A 475 -27.19 9.38 33.19
N PRO A 476 -26.01 9.29 33.83
CA PRO A 476 -25.75 9.90 35.13
C PRO A 476 -25.61 11.43 35.03
N ALA A 477 -26.24 12.18 35.95
CA ALA A 477 -26.22 13.66 35.92
C ALA A 477 -25.04 14.30 36.69
N GLY A 478 -24.18 13.51 37.35
CA GLY A 478 -23.17 14.01 38.31
C GLY A 478 -21.80 14.37 37.72
N THR A 479 -21.52 14.02 36.48
CA THR A 479 -20.18 14.14 35.86
C THR A 479 -20.07 15.26 34.82
N GLY A 480 -21.03 16.18 34.77
CA GLY A 480 -21.01 17.30 33.82
C GLY A 480 -21.08 16.81 32.38
N ASP A 481 -20.16 17.24 31.53
CA ASP A 481 -20.15 16.88 30.11
C ASP A 481 -19.66 15.45 29.85
N ALA A 482 -19.07 14.76 30.84
CA ALA A 482 -18.60 13.37 30.74
C ALA A 482 -19.66 12.31 31.13
N PHE A 483 -20.95 12.65 31.06
CA PHE A 483 -22.04 11.73 31.40
C PHE A 483 -22.07 10.48 30.50
N GLU A 484 -21.69 10.60 29.21
CA GLU A 484 -21.60 9.45 28.30
C GLU A 484 -20.50 8.49 28.75
N LEU A 485 -19.29 9.00 28.98
CA LEU A 485 -18.17 8.22 29.52
C LEU A 485 -18.55 7.53 30.82
N ASP A 486 -19.22 8.26 31.72
CA ASP A 486 -19.61 7.75 33.02
C ASP A 486 -20.61 6.58 32.90
N TYR A 487 -21.58 6.69 31.99
CA TYR A 487 -22.50 5.58 31.68
C TYR A 487 -21.77 4.40 31.03
N GLN A 488 -20.86 4.65 30.08
CA GLN A 488 -20.08 3.61 29.39
C GLN A 488 -19.21 2.80 30.38
N LEU A 489 -18.51 3.48 31.28
CA LEU A 489 -17.72 2.84 32.33
C LEU A 489 -18.62 2.03 33.28
N GLY A 490 -19.78 2.57 33.66
CA GLY A 490 -20.79 1.83 34.43
C GLY A 490 -21.33 0.60 33.70
N LEU A 491 -21.50 0.67 32.37
CA LEU A 491 -21.95 -0.45 31.55
C LEU A 491 -20.91 -1.58 31.57
N VAL A 492 -19.63 -1.24 31.43
CA VAL A 492 -18.51 -2.18 31.55
C VAL A 492 -18.44 -2.80 32.95
N GLU A 493 -18.69 -2.03 34.02
CA GLU A 493 -18.76 -2.54 35.40
C GLU A 493 -19.87 -3.60 35.57
N ARG A 494 -21.04 -3.39 34.96
CA ARG A 494 -22.22 -4.27 35.11
C ARG A 494 -22.18 -5.51 34.22
N TYR A 495 -21.75 -5.35 32.98
CA TYR A 495 -21.90 -6.38 31.93
C TYR A 495 -20.57 -6.89 31.37
N GLY A 496 -19.43 -6.33 31.80
CA GLY A 496 -18.10 -6.66 31.30
C GLY A 496 -17.82 -6.07 29.91
N LEU A 497 -16.55 -6.13 29.46
CA LEU A 497 -16.12 -5.54 28.19
C LEU A 497 -16.80 -6.17 26.96
N ALA A 498 -17.13 -7.46 27.01
CA ALA A 498 -17.74 -8.20 25.90
C ALA A 498 -19.16 -7.72 25.52
N CYS A 499 -19.80 -6.91 26.38
CA CYS A 499 -21.10 -6.31 26.08
C CYS A 499 -21.02 -5.20 25.03
N VAL A 500 -19.82 -4.70 24.72
CA VAL A 500 -19.59 -3.66 23.72
C VAL A 500 -19.02 -4.26 22.45
N GLN A 501 -19.52 -3.85 21.29
CA GLN A 501 -19.03 -4.30 19.99
C GLN A 501 -18.52 -3.12 19.16
N HIS A 502 -17.43 -3.35 18.43
CA HIS A 502 -16.88 -2.41 17.46
C HIS A 502 -17.37 -2.76 16.06
N ILE A 503 -17.85 -1.77 15.32
CA ILE A 503 -18.13 -1.90 13.89
C ILE A 503 -17.14 -1.03 13.13
N ALA A 504 -16.30 -1.66 12.32
CA ALA A 504 -15.24 -0.99 11.55
C ALA A 504 -15.77 -0.25 10.31
N GLU A 505 -16.63 0.74 10.55
CA GLU A 505 -17.24 1.59 9.54
C GLU A 505 -17.29 3.04 10.07
N PRO A 506 -16.87 4.06 9.30
CA PRO A 506 -17.06 5.44 9.74
C PRO A 506 -18.54 5.82 9.77
N LEU A 507 -19.07 6.06 10.96
CA LEU A 507 -20.49 6.37 11.16
C LEU A 507 -20.85 7.75 10.64
N LEU A 508 -20.02 8.74 10.97
CA LEU A 508 -20.28 10.14 10.68
C LEU A 508 -18.97 10.95 10.59
N VAL A 509 -19.10 12.17 10.09
CA VAL A 509 -18.11 13.23 10.09
C VAL A 509 -18.44 14.15 11.26
N ALA A 510 -17.54 14.26 12.24
CA ALA A 510 -17.67 15.23 13.33
C ALA A 510 -16.44 16.11 13.45
N SER A 511 -16.61 17.27 14.07
CA SER A 511 -15.50 18.13 14.46
C SER A 511 -14.66 17.46 15.56
N ALA A 512 -13.35 17.75 15.55
CA ALA A 512 -12.40 17.30 16.57
C ALA A 512 -12.67 17.85 18.00
N SER A 513 -13.72 18.66 18.18
CA SER A 513 -14.10 19.23 19.47
C SER A 513 -14.59 18.16 20.44
N THR A 514 -14.11 18.21 21.68
CA THR A 514 -14.60 17.41 22.79
C THR A 514 -15.54 18.28 23.62
N ARG A 515 -16.84 17.95 23.69
CA ARG A 515 -17.74 18.53 24.70
C ARG A 515 -17.22 18.32 26.13
N HIS A 516 -16.35 17.35 26.32
CA HIS A 516 -15.80 16.96 27.60
C HIS A 516 -14.73 17.94 28.11
N GLY A 517 -14.94 18.50 29.30
CA GLY A 517 -13.85 19.05 30.10
C GLY A 517 -12.97 17.94 30.69
N ASP A 518 -11.65 18.14 30.72
CA ASP A 518 -10.70 17.17 31.30
C ASP A 518 -11.06 16.82 32.75
N GLU A 519 -11.52 17.80 33.55
CA GLU A 519 -11.95 17.60 34.94
C GLU A 519 -13.15 16.67 35.06
N ASP A 520 -14.10 16.75 34.12
CA ASP A 520 -15.31 15.94 34.10
C ASP A 520 -14.97 14.48 33.77
N GLN A 521 -14.06 14.28 32.82
CA GLN A 521 -13.52 12.95 32.49
C GLN A 521 -12.77 12.36 33.67
N GLN A 522 -11.91 13.13 34.34
CA GLN A 522 -11.21 12.68 35.54
C GLN A 522 -12.18 12.22 36.62
N ARG A 523 -13.27 12.97 36.87
CA ARG A 523 -14.29 12.55 37.86
C ARG A 523 -14.98 11.23 37.48
N ALA A 524 -15.34 11.05 36.21
CA ALA A 524 -15.93 9.80 35.74
C ALA A 524 -14.97 8.60 35.89
N ILE A 525 -13.71 8.78 35.48
CA ILE A 525 -12.65 7.76 35.62
C ILE A 525 -12.39 7.45 37.09
N SER A 526 -12.27 8.45 37.97
CA SER A 526 -12.08 8.24 39.41
C SER A 526 -13.24 7.49 40.06
N ARG A 527 -14.49 7.79 39.68
CA ARG A 527 -15.67 7.02 40.15
C ARG A 527 -15.57 5.56 39.73
N HIS A 528 -15.25 5.31 38.46
CA HIS A 528 -15.06 3.96 37.92
C HIS A 528 -13.97 3.18 38.66
N LEU A 529 -12.82 3.80 38.89
CA LEU A 529 -11.72 3.19 39.63
C LEU A 529 -12.11 2.85 41.07
N ALA A 530 -12.81 3.76 41.76
CA ALA A 530 -13.34 3.51 43.11
C ALA A 530 -14.36 2.36 43.14
N ALA A 531 -15.25 2.26 42.16
CA ALA A 531 -16.22 1.16 42.03
C ALA A 531 -15.53 -0.19 41.83
N ARG A 532 -14.33 -0.19 41.23
CA ARG A 532 -13.47 -1.37 41.06
C ARG A 532 -12.56 -1.66 42.26
N GLY A 533 -12.62 -0.85 43.32
CA GLY A 533 -11.85 -1.03 44.55
C GLY A 533 -10.56 -0.19 44.65
N TYR A 534 -10.25 0.63 43.65
CA TYR A 534 -9.08 1.52 43.64
C TYR A 534 -9.44 2.92 44.17
N VAL A 535 -9.82 3.00 45.45
CA VAL A 535 -10.30 4.23 46.09
C VAL A 535 -9.24 5.33 46.20
N ASP A 536 -7.96 4.96 46.22
CA ASP A 536 -6.83 5.89 46.33
C ASP A 536 -6.20 6.22 44.96
N ALA A 537 -6.77 5.72 43.85
CA ALA A 537 -6.21 5.95 42.52
C ALA A 537 -6.24 7.43 42.11
N VAL A 538 -5.21 7.83 41.35
CA VAL A 538 -5.05 9.18 40.82
C VAL A 538 -5.16 9.17 39.30
N VAL A 539 -5.82 10.18 38.75
CA VAL A 539 -6.02 10.37 37.31
C VAL A 539 -5.42 11.72 36.91
N ASP A 540 -4.26 11.70 36.27
CA ASP A 540 -3.54 12.90 35.84
C ASP A 540 -3.85 13.21 34.37
N SER A 541 -4.02 14.50 34.02
CA SER A 541 -4.12 14.93 32.62
C SER A 541 -2.72 15.09 32.02
N ASN A 542 -2.48 14.47 30.86
CA ASN A 542 -1.24 14.54 30.09
C ASN A 542 -1.42 15.32 28.76
N GLY A 543 -2.31 16.31 28.80
CA GLY A 543 -2.73 17.13 27.66
C GLY A 543 -4.20 16.89 27.31
N PRO A 544 -4.74 17.70 26.39
CA PRO A 544 -6.18 17.73 26.12
C PRO A 544 -6.75 16.34 25.81
N GLY A 545 -7.72 15.89 26.62
CA GLY A 545 -8.42 14.63 26.42
C GLY A 545 -7.56 13.37 26.59
N ARG A 546 -6.40 13.47 27.26
CA ARG A 546 -5.50 12.36 27.58
C ARG A 546 -5.27 12.23 29.07
N HIS A 547 -5.40 11.01 29.58
CA HIS A 547 -5.24 10.72 31.02
C HIS A 547 -4.22 9.62 31.27
N ALA A 548 -3.53 9.74 32.41
CA ALA A 548 -2.71 8.69 32.98
C ALA A 548 -3.29 8.26 34.32
N VAL A 549 -3.43 6.95 34.51
CA VAL A 549 -3.96 6.37 35.74
C VAL A 549 -2.82 5.81 36.58
N ASP A 550 -2.76 6.22 37.84
CA ASP A 550 -1.98 5.58 38.88
C ASP A 550 -2.96 4.88 39.85
N TYR A 551 -2.95 3.54 39.84
CA TYR A 551 -3.89 2.72 40.60
C TYR A 551 -3.59 2.72 42.11
N ARG A 552 -2.42 3.23 42.53
CA ARG A 552 -2.00 3.37 43.95
C ARG A 552 -2.14 2.07 44.75
N HIS A 553 -1.57 0.99 44.21
CA HIS A 553 -1.55 -0.30 44.90
C HIS A 553 -0.85 -0.21 46.25
N ALA A 554 -1.48 -0.73 47.30
CA ALA A 554 -0.88 -0.81 48.63
C ALA A 554 0.23 -1.88 48.73
N GLN A 555 0.19 -2.86 47.82
CA GLN A 555 1.14 -3.97 47.79
C GLN A 555 2.46 -3.53 47.16
N GLN A 556 3.56 -4.00 47.73
CA GLN A 556 4.91 -3.82 47.18
C GLN A 556 5.60 -5.18 47.03
N PRO A 557 5.15 -6.02 46.07
CA PRO A 557 5.69 -7.36 45.91
C PRO A 557 7.13 -7.33 45.39
N LEU A 558 7.85 -8.41 45.66
CA LEU A 558 9.18 -8.63 45.10
C LEU A 558 9.08 -8.89 43.59
N VAL A 559 9.86 -8.15 42.80
CA VAL A 559 10.02 -8.38 41.34
C VAL A 559 11.32 -9.13 41.08
N SER A 560 11.27 -10.26 40.38
CA SER A 560 12.47 -10.90 39.84
C SER A 560 12.73 -10.38 38.43
N ILE A 561 13.78 -9.58 38.28
CA ILE A 561 14.26 -9.09 36.97
C ILE A 561 15.19 -10.16 36.40
N LEU A 562 14.81 -10.80 35.30
CA LEU A 562 15.55 -11.90 34.68
C LEU A 562 16.21 -11.41 33.39
N VAL A 563 17.54 -11.50 33.36
CA VAL A 563 18.36 -11.09 32.21
C VAL A 563 19.09 -12.31 31.67
N LEU A 564 18.79 -12.67 30.42
CA LEU A 564 19.50 -13.73 29.73
C LEU A 564 20.89 -13.27 29.32
N VAL A 565 21.92 -14.04 29.68
CA VAL A 565 23.29 -13.75 29.23
C VAL A 565 23.45 -14.19 27.78
N ASP A 566 23.79 -13.25 26.89
CA ASP A 566 23.83 -13.44 25.43
C ASP A 566 25.25 -13.35 24.83
N GLY A 567 26.28 -13.36 25.69
CA GLY A 567 27.68 -13.25 25.29
C GLY A 567 28.25 -11.83 25.26
N ARG A 568 27.41 -10.78 25.22
CA ARG A 568 27.88 -9.39 25.05
C ARG A 568 28.11 -8.69 26.40
N LEU A 569 29.26 -8.96 27.02
CA LEU A 569 29.60 -8.47 28.38
C LEU A 569 29.35 -6.97 28.58
N ALA A 570 29.75 -6.12 27.62
CA ALA A 570 29.61 -4.67 27.75
C ALA A 570 28.14 -4.20 27.78
N GLN A 571 27.24 -4.88 27.07
CA GLN A 571 25.80 -4.58 27.14
C GLN A 571 25.23 -5.00 28.49
N LEU A 572 25.56 -6.21 28.92
CA LEU A 572 25.10 -6.75 30.20
C LEU A 572 25.54 -5.89 31.39
N GLN A 573 26.78 -5.39 31.38
CA GLN A 573 27.30 -4.47 32.39
C GLN A 573 26.49 -3.17 32.43
N ARG A 574 26.24 -2.53 31.28
CA ARG A 574 25.43 -1.30 31.20
C ARG A 574 23.99 -1.53 31.67
N CYS A 575 23.40 -2.66 31.30
CA CYS A 575 22.07 -3.04 31.77
C CYS A 575 22.04 -3.11 33.29
N LEU A 576 22.94 -3.90 33.89
CA LEU A 576 23.05 -4.05 35.34
C LEU A 576 23.28 -2.71 36.06
N GLU A 577 24.26 -1.92 35.60
CA GLU A 577 24.58 -0.61 36.17
C GLU A 577 23.37 0.34 36.10
N SER A 578 22.69 0.41 34.96
CA SER A 578 21.53 1.28 34.78
C SER A 578 20.35 0.86 35.67
N VAL A 579 20.09 -0.44 35.82
CA VAL A 579 19.01 -0.94 36.68
C VAL A 579 19.33 -0.62 38.14
N LEU A 580 20.56 -0.85 38.59
CA LEU A 580 20.97 -0.54 39.97
C LEU A 580 20.95 0.97 40.27
N ALA A 581 21.39 1.80 39.31
CA ALA A 581 21.50 3.24 39.50
C ALA A 581 20.16 3.99 39.35
N ASN A 582 19.30 3.55 38.43
CA ASN A 582 18.12 4.29 37.98
C ASN A 582 16.79 3.62 38.36
N THR A 583 16.76 2.64 39.26
CA THR A 583 15.50 2.03 39.74
C THR A 583 15.15 2.55 41.12
N GLY A 584 14.06 3.33 41.22
CA GLY A 584 13.57 3.88 42.48
C GLY A 584 12.75 2.90 43.33
N TYR A 585 12.21 1.83 42.73
CA TYR A 585 11.48 0.80 43.45
C TYR A 585 12.44 -0.15 44.18
N PRO A 586 12.33 -0.36 45.50
CA PRO A 586 13.36 -1.05 46.28
C PRO A 586 13.21 -2.58 46.33
N HIS A 587 12.02 -3.13 46.02
CA HIS A 587 11.73 -4.55 46.21
C HIS A 587 11.93 -5.36 44.93
N TYR A 588 13.19 -5.48 44.49
CA TYR A 588 13.53 -6.35 43.36
C TYR A 588 14.77 -7.20 43.63
N GLU A 589 14.86 -8.33 42.94
CA GLU A 589 16.09 -9.09 42.75
C GLU A 589 16.44 -9.15 41.26
N LEU A 590 17.71 -9.35 40.95
CA LEU A 590 18.21 -9.48 39.59
C LEU A 590 18.84 -10.86 39.39
N LEU A 591 18.35 -11.58 38.38
CA LEU A 591 18.77 -12.94 38.05
C LEU A 591 19.47 -12.93 36.69
N LEU A 592 20.77 -13.20 36.70
CA LEU A 592 21.58 -13.37 35.49
C LEU A 592 21.53 -14.84 35.06
N LEU A 593 20.96 -15.12 33.89
CA LEU A 593 20.74 -16.49 33.40
C LEU A 593 21.90 -16.91 32.49
N ASP A 594 22.83 -17.67 33.04
CA ASP A 594 24.00 -18.20 32.33
C ASP A 594 23.68 -19.60 31.77
N ARG A 595 23.61 -19.70 30.44
CA ARG A 595 23.35 -20.95 29.71
C ARG A 595 24.59 -21.83 29.55
N GLY A 596 25.76 -21.38 30.01
CA GLY A 596 27.00 -22.14 29.95
C GLY A 596 27.57 -22.34 28.54
N ASP A 597 27.03 -21.63 27.53
CA ASP A 597 27.43 -21.70 26.12
C ASP A 597 28.40 -20.57 25.69
N SER A 598 28.67 -19.60 26.57
CA SER A 598 29.61 -18.52 26.27
C SER A 598 31.07 -18.97 26.22
N ALA A 599 31.71 -18.73 25.07
CA ALA A 599 33.13 -18.98 24.86
C ALA A 599 34.04 -17.87 25.43
N GLU A 600 33.49 -16.74 25.88
CA GLU A 600 34.26 -15.58 26.31
C GLU A 600 34.77 -15.72 27.75
N PRO A 601 36.10 -15.76 27.99
CA PRO A 601 36.65 -15.88 29.34
C PRO A 601 36.28 -14.71 30.25
N ALA A 602 36.32 -13.48 29.72
CA ALA A 602 36.03 -12.27 30.49
C ALA A 602 34.60 -12.24 31.04
N LEU A 603 33.62 -12.74 30.28
CA LEU A 603 32.23 -12.83 30.73
C LEU A 603 32.09 -13.86 31.86
N ARG A 604 32.73 -15.03 31.74
CA ARG A 604 32.70 -16.06 32.80
C ARG A 604 33.37 -15.57 34.08
N ASP A 605 34.52 -14.92 33.97
CA ASP A 605 35.25 -14.34 35.11
C ASP A 605 34.42 -13.25 35.79
N TRP A 606 33.75 -12.40 35.00
CA TRP A 606 32.85 -11.37 35.52
C TRP A 606 31.64 -11.96 36.25
N LEU A 607 30.97 -12.96 35.67
CA LEU A 607 29.85 -13.66 36.31
C LEU A 607 30.28 -14.37 37.60
N ALA A 608 31.45 -15.02 37.61
CA ALA A 608 32.02 -15.61 38.82
C ALA A 608 32.35 -14.54 39.88
N GLY A 609 32.82 -13.36 39.44
CA GLY A 609 33.02 -12.19 40.29
C GLY A 609 31.73 -11.74 40.97
N ILE A 610 30.63 -11.61 40.21
CA ILE A 610 29.31 -11.24 40.74
C ILE A 610 28.82 -12.27 41.76
N ASP A 611 28.94 -13.56 41.45
CA ASP A 611 28.57 -14.67 42.34
C ASP A 611 29.37 -14.61 43.67
N ASN A 612 30.67 -14.33 43.58
CA ASN A 612 31.57 -14.21 44.74
C ASN A 612 31.31 -12.98 45.62
N LEU A 613 30.67 -11.92 45.11
CA LEU A 613 30.29 -10.77 45.93
C LEU A 613 29.22 -11.13 46.97
N GLY A 614 28.47 -12.23 46.76
CA GLY A 614 27.47 -12.72 47.71
C GLY A 614 26.29 -11.76 47.93
N LEU A 615 26.04 -10.87 46.98
CA LEU A 615 24.95 -9.90 47.06
C LEU A 615 23.60 -10.62 47.00
N GLN A 616 22.78 -10.50 48.05
CA GLN A 616 21.46 -11.16 48.07
C GLN A 616 20.51 -10.64 46.98
N GLN A 617 20.75 -9.42 46.49
CA GLN A 617 19.93 -8.76 45.46
C GLN A 617 20.27 -9.21 44.03
N ILE A 618 21.46 -9.79 43.79
CA ILE A 618 21.93 -10.20 42.45
C ILE A 618 22.35 -11.66 42.52
N ARG A 619 21.74 -12.52 41.70
CA ARG A 619 22.08 -13.95 41.66
C ARG A 619 22.41 -14.38 40.23
N VAL A 620 23.41 -15.25 40.10
CA VAL A 620 23.73 -15.90 38.83
C VAL A 620 23.12 -17.31 38.85
N LEU A 621 22.20 -17.58 37.91
CA LEU A 621 21.63 -18.91 37.72
C LEU A 621 22.35 -19.59 36.57
N ARG A 622 23.04 -20.70 36.84
CA ARG A 622 23.78 -21.48 35.84
C ARG A 622 22.96 -22.69 35.41
N PHE A 623 22.85 -22.90 34.10
CA PHE A 623 22.13 -24.03 33.51
C PHE A 623 23.10 -24.97 32.79
N ASP A 624 23.04 -26.25 33.14
CA ASP A 624 23.88 -27.28 32.52
C ASP A 624 23.36 -27.67 31.13
N GLY A 625 24.26 -28.04 30.22
CA GLY A 625 23.90 -28.68 28.93
C GLY A 625 23.43 -27.74 27.82
N ALA A 626 23.67 -26.42 27.94
CA ALA A 626 23.33 -25.41 26.93
C ALA A 626 21.86 -25.47 26.46
N PRO A 627 20.87 -25.35 27.37
CA PRO A 627 19.46 -25.42 27.01
C PRO A 627 19.09 -24.32 26.00
N SER A 628 17.98 -24.49 25.26
CA SER A 628 17.37 -23.39 24.49
C SER A 628 17.06 -22.21 25.41
N ARG A 629 16.97 -21.00 24.85
CA ARG A 629 16.57 -19.78 25.58
C ARG A 629 15.28 -20.01 26.38
N GLU A 630 14.26 -20.58 25.75
CA GLU A 630 12.91 -20.75 26.30
C GLU A 630 12.94 -21.71 27.49
N ALA A 631 13.65 -22.85 27.35
CA ALA A 631 13.86 -23.79 28.45
C ALA A 631 14.61 -23.16 29.64
N ALA A 632 15.65 -22.34 29.39
CA ALA A 632 16.38 -21.64 30.44
C ALA A 632 15.48 -20.63 31.17
N CYS A 633 14.72 -19.82 30.43
CA CYS A 633 13.73 -18.90 30.98
C CYS A 633 12.68 -19.65 31.83
N ASN A 634 12.10 -20.73 31.30
CA ASN A 634 11.09 -21.52 32.02
C ASN A 634 11.64 -22.10 33.34
N ALA A 635 12.87 -22.62 33.33
CA ALA A 635 13.53 -23.13 34.53
C ALA A 635 13.87 -22.00 35.52
N ALA A 636 14.30 -20.84 35.03
CA ALA A 636 14.60 -19.66 35.84
C ALA A 636 13.37 -19.12 36.57
N ALA A 637 12.21 -19.11 35.91
CA ALA A 637 10.94 -18.71 36.52
C ALA A 637 10.59 -19.57 37.75
N GLY A 638 10.93 -20.87 37.72
CA GLY A 638 10.79 -21.77 38.86
C GLY A 638 11.66 -21.38 40.07
N GLN A 639 12.84 -20.79 39.82
CA GLN A 639 13.84 -20.41 40.84
C GLN A 639 13.75 -18.93 41.30
N ALA A 640 12.96 -18.12 40.60
CA ALA A 640 12.64 -16.75 40.96
C ALA A 640 11.91 -16.69 42.31
N ARG A 641 12.26 -15.71 43.14
CA ARG A 641 11.62 -15.46 44.46
C ARG A 641 10.48 -14.45 44.36
N GLY A 642 10.49 -13.62 43.32
CA GLY A 642 9.49 -12.59 43.10
C GLY A 642 8.12 -13.15 42.76
N GLU A 643 7.08 -12.43 43.18
CA GLU A 643 5.70 -12.70 42.80
C GLU A 643 5.44 -12.31 41.34
N LEU A 644 6.20 -11.32 40.85
CA LEU A 644 6.22 -10.90 39.46
C LEU A 644 7.58 -11.23 38.82
N LEU A 645 7.53 -11.66 37.57
CA LEU A 645 8.69 -11.84 36.70
C LEU A 645 8.78 -10.64 35.77
N LEU A 646 9.98 -10.11 35.55
CA LEU A 646 10.27 -9.16 34.49
C LEU A 646 11.38 -9.72 33.61
N TRP A 647 11.02 -10.13 32.39
CA TRP A 647 11.99 -10.44 31.35
C TRP A 647 12.59 -9.14 30.82
N LEU A 648 13.92 -9.02 30.87
CA LEU A 648 14.63 -7.83 30.42
C LEU A 648 15.81 -8.24 29.54
N ALA A 649 15.89 -7.67 28.33
CA ALA A 649 17.00 -7.93 27.42
C ALA A 649 18.33 -7.40 27.99
N ALA A 650 19.44 -8.10 27.74
CA ALA A 650 20.77 -7.69 28.20
C ALA A 650 21.24 -6.34 27.63
N GLY A 651 20.69 -5.92 26.49
CA GLY A 651 20.94 -4.60 25.89
C GLY A 651 20.04 -3.47 26.39
N ALA A 652 19.11 -3.74 27.32
CA ALA A 652 18.21 -2.72 27.84
C ALA A 652 18.91 -1.82 28.87
N ALA A 653 18.46 -0.57 28.99
CA ALA A 653 18.91 0.32 30.06
C ALA A 653 17.78 1.20 30.60
N ALA A 654 17.68 1.28 31.94
CA ALA A 654 16.70 2.11 32.62
C ALA A 654 17.07 3.59 32.54
N ILE A 655 16.11 4.46 32.20
CA ILE A 655 16.33 5.91 32.01
C ILE A 655 15.76 6.74 33.16
N LYS A 656 14.55 6.38 33.64
CA LYS A 656 13.82 7.14 34.67
C LYS A 656 13.63 6.31 35.93
N ALA A 657 13.71 6.94 37.10
CA ALA A 657 13.59 6.28 38.41
C ALA A 657 12.31 5.45 38.60
N ASP A 658 11.21 5.85 37.97
CA ASP A 658 9.88 5.28 38.15
C ASP A 658 9.53 4.18 37.13
N TRP A 659 10.42 3.84 36.19
CA TRP A 659 10.14 2.90 35.09
C TRP A 659 9.52 1.56 35.56
N LEU A 660 10.07 0.98 36.64
CA LEU A 660 9.60 -0.28 37.20
C LEU A 660 8.24 -0.13 37.90
N ALA A 661 8.02 1.01 38.56
CA ALA A 661 6.75 1.33 39.19
C ALA A 661 5.63 1.51 38.14
N GLN A 662 5.94 2.07 36.97
CA GLN A 662 4.99 2.19 35.85
C GLN A 662 4.58 0.82 35.29
N LEU A 663 5.50 -0.15 35.21
CA LEU A 663 5.15 -1.53 34.83
C LEU A 663 4.28 -2.20 35.91
N LEU A 664 4.68 -2.05 37.19
CA LEU A 664 3.95 -2.58 38.34
C LEU A 664 2.52 -2.05 38.45
N ASN A 665 2.32 -0.77 38.12
CA ASN A 665 1.03 -0.11 38.14
C ASN A 665 -0.05 -0.91 37.38
N HIS A 666 0.33 -1.52 36.25
CA HIS A 666 -0.55 -2.38 35.46
C HIS A 666 -0.45 -3.86 35.85
N ALA A 667 0.74 -4.37 36.16
CA ALA A 667 0.95 -5.81 36.41
C ALA A 667 0.27 -6.33 37.69
N LEU A 668 -0.08 -5.44 38.63
CA LEU A 668 -0.80 -5.78 39.86
C LEU A 668 -2.32 -5.85 39.68
N ARG A 669 -2.84 -5.54 38.48
CA ARG A 669 -4.27 -5.66 38.18
C ARG A 669 -4.63 -7.13 37.93
N PRO A 670 -5.65 -7.70 38.58
CA PRO A 670 -6.00 -9.12 38.45
C PRO A 670 -6.33 -9.57 37.02
N GLU A 671 -6.88 -8.70 36.19
CA GLU A 671 -7.23 -8.99 34.80
C GLU A 671 -6.06 -8.83 33.81
N VAL A 672 -4.90 -8.37 34.25
CA VAL A 672 -3.73 -8.14 33.38
C VAL A 672 -2.79 -9.35 33.44
N GLY A 673 -2.50 -9.91 32.27
CA GLY A 673 -1.64 -11.07 32.13
C GLY A 673 -0.20 -10.72 31.81
N ALA A 674 0.04 -9.64 31.07
CA ALA A 674 1.38 -9.18 30.72
C ALA A 674 1.45 -7.67 30.53
N VAL A 675 2.61 -7.08 30.82
CA VAL A 675 2.88 -5.64 30.70
C VAL A 675 4.24 -5.40 30.06
N ALA A 676 4.33 -4.47 29.11
CA ALA A 676 5.60 -4.07 28.50
C ALA A 676 5.76 -2.56 28.42
N GLY A 677 7.01 -2.10 28.51
CA GLY A 677 7.38 -0.69 28.37
C GLY A 677 7.69 -0.26 26.94
N LYS A 678 7.80 1.04 26.71
CA LYS A 678 8.32 1.64 25.49
C LYS A 678 9.84 1.46 25.42
N LEU A 679 10.32 0.85 24.35
CA LEU A 679 11.75 0.67 24.10
C LEU A 679 12.23 1.66 23.03
N LEU A 680 13.31 2.38 23.33
CA LEU A 680 13.91 3.41 22.49
C LEU A 680 15.34 3.02 22.10
N ARG A 681 15.71 3.18 20.84
CA ARG A 681 17.09 3.01 20.38
C ARG A 681 17.94 4.22 20.76
N GLY A 682 19.26 4.05 20.76
CA GLY A 682 20.22 5.12 21.09
C GLY A 682 20.19 6.33 20.15
N ASP A 683 19.56 6.20 18.97
CA ASP A 683 19.34 7.28 18.00
C ASP A 683 18.05 8.08 18.25
N GLY A 684 17.32 7.79 19.33
CA GLY A 684 16.07 8.47 19.68
C GLY A 684 14.85 7.95 18.92
N THR A 685 14.95 6.79 18.26
CA THR A 685 13.81 6.15 17.59
C THR A 685 13.14 5.07 18.45
N VAL A 686 11.86 4.81 18.19
CA VAL A 686 11.10 3.74 18.82
C VAL A 686 11.53 2.39 18.27
N HIS A 687 11.85 1.46 19.17
CA HIS A 687 12.06 0.03 18.88
C HIS A 687 10.80 -0.78 19.15
N HIS A 688 10.12 -0.53 20.27
CA HIS A 688 8.93 -1.28 20.68
C HIS A 688 7.88 -0.36 21.29
N ALA A 689 6.63 -0.54 20.85
CA ALA A 689 5.45 0.12 21.40
C ALA A 689 4.18 -0.74 21.21
N GLY A 690 4.28 -2.02 21.56
CA GLY A 690 3.29 -3.05 21.21
C GLY A 690 3.59 -3.74 19.88
N LEU A 691 3.01 -4.94 19.68
CA LEU A 691 3.09 -5.69 18.43
C LEU A 691 1.69 -5.79 17.81
N LEU A 692 1.63 -5.66 16.48
CA LEU A 692 0.43 -5.90 15.69
C LEU A 692 0.58 -7.20 14.91
N LEU A 693 -0.49 -7.97 14.84
CA LEU A 693 -0.47 -9.29 14.22
C LEU A 693 -0.79 -9.22 12.72
N GLY A 694 -0.25 -10.16 11.95
CA GLY A 694 -0.54 -10.35 10.54
C GLY A 694 -0.06 -9.27 9.58
N LEU A 695 0.58 -8.20 10.08
CA LEU A 695 1.13 -7.07 9.32
C LEU A 695 2.47 -7.48 8.70
N GLY A 696 2.44 -7.93 7.44
CA GLY A 696 3.61 -8.38 6.66
C GLY A 696 4.33 -9.64 7.13
N ALA A 697 4.12 -10.02 8.39
CA ALA A 697 4.65 -11.21 9.05
C ALA A 697 3.63 -11.63 10.14
N PRO A 698 3.83 -12.76 10.84
CA PRO A 698 2.95 -13.15 11.95
C PRO A 698 2.74 -12.06 13.00
N ALA A 699 3.78 -11.27 13.30
CA ALA A 699 3.72 -10.09 14.15
C ALA A 699 4.76 -9.04 13.73
N ALA A 700 4.42 -7.75 13.84
CA ALA A 700 5.28 -6.63 13.44
C ALA A 700 5.19 -5.42 14.38
N ARG A 701 6.18 -4.52 14.27
CA ARG A 701 6.33 -3.30 15.07
C ARG A 701 5.93 -2.08 14.23
N ALA A 702 4.64 -1.74 14.17
CA ALA A 702 4.15 -0.67 13.27
C ALA A 702 4.69 0.74 13.55
N PHE A 703 5.25 0.98 14.74
CA PHE A 703 5.87 2.25 15.11
C PHE A 703 7.40 2.21 15.12
N GLU A 704 8.03 1.12 14.66
CA GLU A 704 9.49 1.05 14.60
C GLU A 704 10.06 2.17 13.73
N GLY A 705 11.10 2.86 14.25
CA GLY A 705 11.71 4.02 13.59
C GLY A 705 10.95 5.35 13.75
N ALA A 706 9.79 5.37 14.43
CA ALA A 706 9.15 6.61 14.84
C ALA A 706 10.04 7.38 15.84
N ALA A 707 9.89 8.70 15.93
CA ALA A 707 10.62 9.49 16.94
C ALA A 707 10.11 9.17 18.36
N PHE A 708 10.96 9.31 19.37
CA PHE A 708 10.60 9.00 20.76
C PHE A 708 9.39 9.82 21.28
N ASP A 709 9.21 11.04 20.77
CA ASP A 709 8.16 12.00 21.12
C ASP A 709 6.98 12.01 20.12
N ASP A 710 7.04 11.21 19.06
CA ASP A 710 5.95 11.07 18.09
C ASP A 710 4.67 10.63 18.81
N SER A 711 3.54 11.24 18.43
CA SER A 711 2.23 10.84 18.92
C SER A 711 1.80 9.49 18.35
N GLY A 712 2.21 9.17 17.13
CA GLY A 712 1.70 8.01 16.40
C GLY A 712 0.22 8.11 16.06
N TYR A 713 -0.28 7.10 15.34
CA TYR A 713 -1.69 7.01 14.97
C TYR A 713 -2.59 7.00 16.21
N LEU A 714 -3.62 7.86 16.24
CA LEU A 714 -4.50 8.08 17.41
C LEU A 714 -3.74 8.30 18.73
N GLN A 715 -2.55 8.92 18.66
CA GLN A 715 -1.72 9.23 19.82
C GLN A 715 -1.21 7.97 20.58
N ARG A 716 -1.32 6.79 19.96
CA ARG A 716 -1.02 5.48 20.59
C ARG A 716 0.42 5.34 21.07
N LEU A 717 1.38 6.18 20.66
CA LEU A 717 2.75 6.15 21.21
C LEU A 717 2.89 6.85 22.57
N GLN A 718 1.82 7.48 23.05
CA GLN A 718 1.78 8.29 24.28
C GLN A 718 0.75 7.78 25.29
N LEU A 719 -0.02 6.74 24.95
CA LEU A 719 -1.15 6.25 25.74
C LEU A 719 -0.88 4.83 26.26
N ASP A 720 -1.19 4.62 27.54
CA ASP A 720 -1.32 3.28 28.10
C ASP A 720 -2.51 2.59 27.40
N GLN A 721 -2.30 1.41 26.84
CA GLN A 721 -3.32 0.72 26.03
C GLN A 721 -3.07 -0.78 25.98
N ASN A 722 -4.04 -1.54 25.47
CA ASN A 722 -3.85 -2.97 25.27
C ASN A 722 -3.48 -3.29 23.81
N TYR A 723 -2.69 -4.36 23.66
CA TYR A 723 -2.34 -4.98 22.38
C TYR A 723 -2.62 -6.48 22.47
N SER A 724 -2.66 -7.16 21.32
CA SER A 724 -2.75 -8.62 21.32
C SER A 724 -1.42 -9.28 21.73
N ALA A 725 -0.28 -8.65 21.43
CA ALA A 725 1.04 -9.15 21.82
C ALA A 725 2.04 -8.04 22.18
N LEU A 726 3.03 -8.41 22.99
CA LEU A 726 4.10 -7.55 23.52
C LEU A 726 5.46 -8.26 23.39
N SER A 727 6.56 -7.49 23.46
CA SER A 727 7.93 -8.03 23.31
C SER A 727 8.50 -8.54 24.63
N ALA A 728 9.13 -9.73 24.63
CA ALA A 728 9.89 -10.24 25.77
C ALA A 728 11.20 -9.50 26.06
N GLU A 729 11.56 -8.48 25.29
CA GLU A 729 12.70 -7.60 25.59
C GLU A 729 12.47 -6.74 26.84
N CYS A 730 11.20 -6.50 27.20
CA CYS A 730 10.77 -5.90 28.46
C CYS A 730 9.33 -6.36 28.73
N LEU A 731 9.16 -7.49 29.43
CA LEU A 731 7.86 -8.12 29.67
C LEU A 731 7.69 -8.52 31.14
N MET A 732 6.78 -7.85 31.82
CA MET A 732 6.39 -8.14 33.20
C MET A 732 5.11 -8.95 33.27
N LEU A 733 5.05 -9.96 34.13
CA LEU A 733 3.85 -10.75 34.38
C LEU A 733 3.90 -11.48 35.73
N PRO A 734 2.74 -11.88 36.29
CA PRO A 734 2.71 -12.71 37.49
C PRO A 734 3.42 -14.05 37.28
N ARG A 735 4.28 -14.41 38.24
CA ARG A 735 5.06 -15.65 38.20
C ARG A 735 4.16 -16.87 38.09
N GLN A 736 3.11 -16.92 38.91
CA GLN A 736 2.20 -18.06 38.91
C GLN A 736 1.47 -18.18 37.58
N LEU A 737 1.02 -17.06 37.00
CA LEU A 737 0.35 -17.05 35.70
C LEU A 737 1.27 -17.53 34.57
N PHE A 738 2.55 -17.13 34.57
CA PHE A 738 3.52 -17.63 33.60
C PHE A 738 3.70 -19.15 33.71
N LEU A 739 3.78 -19.69 34.93
CA LEU A 739 3.91 -21.13 35.17
C LEU A 739 2.63 -21.88 34.75
N ASP A 740 1.46 -21.36 35.09
CA ASP A 740 0.16 -21.95 34.77
C ASP A 740 -0.11 -21.94 33.25
N ALA A 741 0.36 -20.91 32.55
CA ALA A 741 0.32 -20.85 31.09
C ALA A 741 1.26 -21.87 30.41
N GLY A 742 2.18 -22.49 31.16
CA GLY A 742 3.20 -23.42 30.63
C GLY A 742 4.49 -22.74 30.16
N GLY A 743 4.70 -21.47 30.53
CA GLY A 743 5.89 -20.69 30.15
C GLY A 743 5.98 -20.37 28.66
N PHE A 744 7.20 -20.12 28.18
CA PHE A 744 7.49 -19.97 26.75
C PHE A 744 7.43 -21.33 26.05
N ALA A 745 6.83 -21.38 24.85
CA ALA A 745 6.78 -22.58 24.03
C ALA A 745 8.21 -23.02 23.65
N GLN A 746 8.50 -24.32 23.77
CA GLN A 746 9.84 -24.86 23.50
C GLN A 746 9.96 -25.47 22.11
N GLU A 747 8.91 -25.37 21.29
CA GLU A 747 8.96 -25.75 19.89
C GLU A 747 9.96 -24.83 19.14
N PRO A 748 11.00 -25.38 18.47
CA PRO A 748 11.99 -24.54 17.79
C PRO A 748 11.39 -23.58 16.76
N ALA A 749 10.34 -24.00 16.06
CA ALA A 749 9.64 -23.19 15.06
C ALA A 749 8.86 -22.00 15.65
N LEU A 750 8.63 -21.96 16.97
CA LEU A 750 7.99 -20.83 17.65
C LEU A 750 8.98 -19.96 18.41
N ALA A 751 10.27 -20.30 18.44
CA ALA A 751 11.26 -19.64 19.31
C ALA A 751 11.30 -18.12 19.10
N GLN A 752 11.24 -17.67 17.84
CA GLN A 752 11.26 -16.25 17.47
C GLN A 752 10.04 -15.45 17.95
N TRP A 753 8.90 -16.11 18.12
CA TRP A 753 7.63 -15.50 18.54
C TRP A 753 7.10 -16.12 19.82
N SER A 754 8.00 -16.66 20.65
CA SER A 754 7.64 -17.31 21.92
C SER A 754 6.91 -16.36 22.87
N ASP A 755 7.21 -15.07 22.77
CA ASP A 755 6.55 -13.98 23.49
C ASP A 755 5.17 -13.65 22.95
N VAL A 756 5.02 -13.59 21.62
CA VAL A 756 3.72 -13.44 20.94
C VAL A 756 2.81 -14.62 21.26
N ASP A 757 3.29 -15.86 21.13
CA ASP A 757 2.54 -17.07 21.47
C ASP A 757 2.07 -17.07 22.94
N LEU A 758 2.95 -16.68 23.87
CA LEU A 758 2.57 -16.54 25.28
C LEU A 758 1.48 -15.48 25.46
N CYS A 759 1.64 -14.29 24.88
CA CYS A 759 0.64 -13.21 24.97
C CYS A 759 -0.72 -13.65 24.41
N LEU A 760 -0.74 -14.40 23.31
CA LEU A 760 -1.97 -14.93 22.70
C LEU A 760 -2.62 -16.01 23.56
N ARG A 761 -1.83 -16.89 24.20
CA ARG A 761 -2.36 -17.86 25.17
C ARG A 761 -2.97 -17.18 26.40
N LEU A 762 -2.32 -16.14 26.92
CA LEU A 762 -2.85 -15.35 28.03
C LEU A 762 -4.16 -14.64 27.63
N GLN A 763 -4.21 -14.06 26.43
CA GLN A 763 -5.41 -13.44 25.89
C GLN A 763 -6.55 -14.46 25.71
N GLN A 764 -6.26 -15.66 25.20
CA GLN A 764 -7.24 -16.74 25.07
C GLN A 764 -7.77 -17.21 26.44
N ALA A 765 -6.95 -17.11 27.49
CA ALA A 765 -7.36 -17.38 28.87
C ALA A 765 -8.14 -16.21 29.52
N GLY A 766 -8.36 -15.10 28.80
CA GLY A 766 -9.14 -13.95 29.25
C GLY A 766 -8.33 -12.81 29.87
N TYR A 767 -7.00 -12.86 29.82
CA TYR A 767 -6.13 -11.81 30.37
C TYR A 767 -5.83 -10.70 29.35
N LEU A 768 -5.56 -9.50 29.86
CA LEU A 768 -5.15 -8.35 29.06
C LEU A 768 -3.62 -8.26 28.94
N ASN A 769 -3.13 -7.91 27.76
CA ASN A 769 -1.73 -7.51 27.56
C ASN A 769 -1.68 -5.98 27.46
N VAL A 770 -0.94 -5.33 28.35
CA VAL A 770 -0.89 -3.86 28.48
C VAL A 770 0.46 -3.30 28.03
N TYR A 771 0.42 -2.34 27.12
CA TYR A 771 1.55 -1.47 26.83
C TYR A 771 1.50 -0.24 27.75
N ALA A 772 2.53 -0.09 28.57
CA ALA A 772 2.71 1.04 29.48
C ALA A 772 3.63 2.09 28.83
N ALA A 773 3.06 3.11 28.20
CA ALA A 773 3.78 4.12 27.41
C ALA A 773 4.75 4.96 28.27
N ARG A 774 4.45 5.08 29.57
CA ARG A 774 5.28 5.82 30.55
C ARG A 774 6.50 5.04 31.03
N ALA A 775 6.50 3.71 30.96
CA ALA A 775 7.66 2.89 31.27
C ALA A 775 8.64 2.92 30.09
N GLN A 776 9.63 3.82 30.13
CA GLN A 776 10.56 4.06 29.01
C GLN A 776 11.97 3.53 29.32
N LEU A 777 12.52 2.72 28.42
CA LEU A 777 13.87 2.18 28.50
C LEU A 777 14.62 2.39 27.18
N LEU A 778 15.95 2.48 27.25
CA LEU A 778 16.80 2.36 26.07
C LEU A 778 17.00 0.87 25.75
N ILE A 779 17.26 0.57 24.48
CA ILE A 779 17.58 -0.78 24.02
C ILE A 779 18.67 -0.73 22.93
N ASP A 780 19.69 -1.57 23.12
CA ASP A 780 20.60 -2.03 22.07
C ASP A 780 20.19 -3.47 21.72
N PRO A 781 19.31 -3.67 20.73
CA PRO A 781 18.63 -4.95 20.57
C PRO A 781 19.59 -6.07 20.15
N PRO A 782 19.20 -7.33 20.39
CA PRO A 782 19.93 -8.47 19.84
C PRO A 782 19.91 -8.45 18.31
N ASP A 783 20.92 -9.07 17.71
CA ASP A 783 20.95 -9.27 16.25
C ASP A 783 19.74 -10.12 15.85
N ALA A 784 18.90 -9.58 14.97
CA ALA A 784 17.72 -10.28 14.50
C ALA A 784 18.14 -11.41 13.55
N THR A 785 17.81 -12.65 13.90
CA THR A 785 17.88 -13.77 12.95
C THR A 785 16.62 -13.72 12.09
N PRO A 786 16.73 -13.73 10.74
CA PRO A 786 15.56 -13.75 9.88
C PRO A 786 14.70 -14.99 10.15
N ALA A 787 13.38 -14.79 10.20
CA ALA A 787 12.45 -15.90 10.29
C ALA A 787 12.62 -16.82 9.07
N THR A 788 12.54 -18.14 9.30
CA THR A 788 12.37 -19.08 8.20
C THR A 788 10.90 -19.23 7.84
N ALA A 789 10.61 -19.72 6.63
CA ALA A 789 9.24 -20.02 6.22
C ALA A 789 8.53 -21.01 7.16
N LEU A 790 9.28 -21.95 7.75
CA LEU A 790 8.76 -22.93 8.71
C LEU A 790 8.34 -22.28 10.03
N ASP A 791 9.09 -21.26 10.48
CA ASP A 791 8.75 -20.54 11.71
C ASP A 791 7.42 -19.79 11.52
N GLU A 792 7.28 -19.09 10.39
CA GLU A 792 6.03 -18.39 10.05
C GLU A 792 4.85 -19.34 9.93
N GLU A 793 5.03 -20.49 9.27
CA GLU A 793 4.00 -21.52 9.12
C GLU A 793 3.49 -22.03 10.46
N ALA A 794 4.38 -22.25 11.44
CA ALA A 794 3.98 -22.70 12.77
C ALA A 794 3.10 -21.66 13.46
N MET A 795 3.44 -20.37 13.33
CA MET A 795 2.63 -19.27 13.86
C MET A 795 1.28 -19.17 13.16
N TYR A 796 1.24 -19.21 11.82
CA TYR A 796 -0.02 -19.17 11.09
C TYR A 796 -0.90 -20.38 11.39
N ALA A 797 -0.36 -21.59 11.39
CA ALA A 797 -1.12 -22.80 11.70
C ALA A 797 -1.81 -22.74 13.08
N ARG A 798 -1.18 -22.05 14.05
CA ARG A 798 -1.71 -21.92 15.41
C ARG A 798 -2.64 -20.71 15.60
N TRP A 799 -2.33 -19.58 14.97
CA TRP A 799 -2.90 -18.27 15.32
C TRP A 799 -3.47 -17.46 14.15
N LEU A 800 -3.60 -18.03 12.95
CA LEU A 800 -4.09 -17.31 11.77
C LEU A 800 -5.41 -16.54 11.96
N PRO A 801 -6.45 -17.06 12.65
CA PRO A 801 -7.70 -16.32 12.83
C PRO A 801 -7.54 -14.96 13.55
N VAL A 802 -6.69 -14.90 14.58
CA VAL A 802 -6.42 -13.65 15.32
C VAL A 802 -5.42 -12.76 14.57
N MET A 803 -4.52 -13.33 13.77
CA MET A 803 -3.63 -12.55 12.90
C MET A 803 -4.37 -11.87 11.74
N ALA A 804 -5.41 -12.53 11.23
CA ALA A 804 -6.28 -11.96 10.20
C ALA A 804 -7.08 -10.75 10.73
N ASN A 805 -7.53 -10.82 11.99
CA ASN A 805 -8.41 -9.85 12.62
C ASN A 805 -7.93 -9.48 14.02
N ASP A 806 -6.75 -8.87 14.11
CA ASP A 806 -6.17 -8.42 15.38
C ASP A 806 -7.07 -7.33 16.01
N PRO A 807 -7.62 -7.52 17.22
CA PRO A 807 -8.43 -6.48 17.87
C PRO A 807 -7.67 -5.16 18.09
N ALA A 808 -6.34 -5.18 18.14
CA ALA A 808 -5.53 -3.97 18.26
C ALA A 808 -5.34 -3.21 16.93
N TYR A 809 -5.84 -3.75 15.81
CA TYR A 809 -5.65 -3.22 14.46
C TYR A 809 -6.95 -3.19 13.65
N ASN A 810 -7.37 -1.99 13.24
CA ASN A 810 -8.62 -1.83 12.51
C ASN A 810 -8.52 -2.45 11.08
N PRO A 811 -9.52 -3.23 10.64
CA PRO A 811 -9.51 -3.90 9.33
C PRO A 811 -9.60 -2.95 8.12
N GLY A 812 -9.89 -1.65 8.35
CA GLY A 812 -9.75 -0.60 7.36
C GLY A 812 -8.31 -0.27 6.99
N PHE A 813 -7.31 -0.81 7.70
CA PHE A 813 -5.89 -0.69 7.37
C PHE A 813 -5.31 -1.90 6.64
N SER A 814 -4.31 -1.64 5.80
CA SER A 814 -3.60 -2.65 5.01
C SER A 814 -2.70 -3.53 5.86
N LEU A 815 -2.66 -4.84 5.59
CA LEU A 815 -1.68 -5.77 6.17
C LEU A 815 -0.33 -5.80 5.44
N ASP A 816 -0.11 -4.93 4.46
CA ASP A 816 1.16 -4.85 3.74
C ASP A 816 2.31 -4.46 4.71
N PRO A 817 3.47 -5.17 4.68
CA PRO A 817 4.62 -4.89 5.54
C PRO A 817 5.10 -3.43 5.55
N GLY A 818 4.93 -2.68 4.46
CA GLY A 818 5.33 -1.27 4.36
C GLY A 818 4.26 -0.26 4.82
N ALA A 819 3.10 -0.74 5.24
CA ALA A 819 1.89 0.07 5.31
C ALA A 819 1.57 0.65 6.70
N GLY A 820 2.12 0.16 7.81
CA GLY A 820 1.90 0.76 9.14
C GLY A 820 0.41 1.02 9.46
N PHE A 821 -0.06 2.27 9.42
CA PHE A 821 -1.48 2.65 9.53
C PHE A 821 -2.02 3.30 8.24
N GLN A 822 -1.66 2.74 7.08
CA GLN A 822 -2.20 3.14 5.77
C GLN A 822 -3.51 2.42 5.48
N LEU A 823 -4.46 3.14 4.86
CA LEU A 823 -5.75 2.59 4.47
C LEU A 823 -5.59 1.43 3.51
N ALA A 824 -6.36 0.36 3.73
CA ALA A 824 -6.46 -0.77 2.83
C ALA A 824 -7.12 -0.35 1.50
N ASP A 825 -6.94 -1.18 0.46
CA ASP A 825 -7.70 -1.03 -0.79
C ASP A 825 -9.20 -0.97 -0.43
N PRO A 826 -9.90 0.11 -0.81
CA PRO A 826 -11.26 0.31 -0.35
C PRO A 826 -12.23 -0.73 -0.95
N ARG A 827 -11.89 -1.37 -2.06
CA ARG A 827 -12.68 -2.46 -2.67
C ARG A 827 -12.53 -3.78 -1.91
N ALA A 828 -11.43 -3.96 -1.19
CA ALA A 828 -11.17 -5.15 -0.37
C ALA A 828 -11.62 -4.96 1.09
N SER A 829 -11.50 -3.73 1.61
CA SER A 829 -11.81 -3.40 3.00
C SER A 829 -13.26 -3.01 3.26
N TRP A 830 -14.12 -3.00 2.23
CA TRP A 830 -15.54 -2.70 2.39
C TRP A 830 -16.44 -3.75 1.74
N ARG A 831 -17.16 -4.50 2.59
CA ARG A 831 -18.06 -5.58 2.18
C ARG A 831 -19.38 -5.51 2.96
N PRO A 832 -20.35 -4.73 2.46
CA PRO A 832 -21.57 -4.42 3.22
C PRO A 832 -22.53 -5.61 3.40
N LEU A 833 -22.30 -6.74 2.74
CA LEU A 833 -23.12 -7.96 2.88
C LEU A 833 -22.46 -9.04 3.77
N GLN A 834 -21.29 -8.74 4.35
CA GLN A 834 -20.43 -9.72 5.02
C GLN A 834 -21.11 -10.42 6.21
N SER A 835 -22.01 -9.75 6.93
CA SER A 835 -22.65 -10.29 8.13
C SER A 835 -23.66 -11.42 7.87
N TRP A 836 -24.18 -11.57 6.65
CA TRP A 836 -25.08 -12.70 6.31
C TRP A 836 -24.77 -13.42 4.98
N ARG A 837 -23.80 -12.94 4.19
CA ARG A 837 -23.25 -13.59 2.99
C ARG A 837 -24.31 -14.19 2.04
N PRO A 838 -25.18 -13.36 1.42
CA PRO A 838 -26.25 -13.85 0.53
C PRO A 838 -25.75 -14.42 -0.81
N LEU A 839 -24.49 -14.14 -1.18
CA LEU A 839 -23.87 -14.57 -2.42
C LEU A 839 -22.50 -15.22 -2.13
N PRO A 840 -22.03 -16.14 -2.98
CA PRO A 840 -20.65 -16.61 -2.92
C PRO A 840 -19.65 -15.47 -3.09
N THR A 841 -18.57 -15.51 -2.32
CA THR A 841 -17.51 -14.51 -2.30
C THR A 841 -16.27 -15.00 -3.03
N MET A 842 -15.70 -14.17 -3.89
CA MET A 842 -14.54 -14.51 -4.71
C MET A 842 -13.41 -13.50 -4.55
N ILE A 843 -12.19 -14.03 -4.55
CA ILE A 843 -10.98 -13.24 -4.77
C ILE A 843 -10.36 -13.68 -6.09
N ALA A 844 -9.95 -12.72 -6.91
CA ALA A 844 -9.30 -13.02 -8.17
C ALA A 844 -7.99 -12.23 -8.34
N LEU A 845 -6.94 -12.96 -8.71
CA LEU A 845 -5.59 -12.46 -8.95
C LEU A 845 -5.29 -12.55 -10.45
N PRO A 846 -5.60 -11.50 -11.24
CA PRO A 846 -5.27 -11.48 -12.65
C PRO A 846 -3.74 -11.38 -12.84
N ALA A 847 -3.26 -11.93 -13.96
CA ALA A 847 -1.85 -11.91 -14.34
C ALA A 847 -1.40 -10.52 -14.80
N ASP A 848 -2.31 -9.78 -15.41
CA ASP A 848 -2.16 -8.41 -15.88
C ASP A 848 -3.52 -7.69 -15.80
N VAL A 849 -3.50 -6.36 -15.78
CA VAL A 849 -4.73 -5.54 -15.85
C VAL A 849 -5.13 -5.21 -17.29
N GLU A 850 -4.28 -5.59 -18.25
CA GLU A 850 -4.46 -5.45 -19.68
C GLU A 850 -4.75 -6.84 -20.30
N GLY A 851 -4.67 -6.99 -21.62
CA GLY A 851 -4.57 -8.31 -22.27
C GLY A 851 -5.40 -9.47 -21.68
N CYS A 852 -4.71 -10.51 -21.19
CA CYS A 852 -5.32 -11.79 -20.82
C CYS A 852 -6.08 -11.74 -19.48
N GLY A 853 -5.56 -11.05 -18.46
CA GLY A 853 -6.25 -10.88 -17.19
C GLY A 853 -7.52 -10.05 -17.34
N HIS A 854 -7.51 -9.12 -18.28
CA HIS A 854 -8.69 -8.35 -18.63
C HIS A 854 -9.86 -9.23 -19.12
N TYR A 855 -9.64 -10.05 -20.15
CA TYR A 855 -10.71 -10.87 -20.74
C TYR A 855 -11.04 -12.15 -19.97
N ARG A 856 -10.07 -12.72 -19.25
CA ARG A 856 -10.24 -14.00 -18.55
C ARG A 856 -10.73 -13.88 -17.13
N VAL A 857 -10.39 -12.79 -16.44
CA VAL A 857 -10.59 -12.67 -14.99
C VAL A 857 -11.43 -11.44 -14.67
N ILE A 858 -10.98 -10.26 -15.10
CA ILE A 858 -11.58 -8.98 -14.71
C ILE A 858 -13.00 -8.86 -15.28
N GLN A 859 -13.18 -9.04 -16.58
CA GLN A 859 -14.48 -8.87 -17.24
C GLN A 859 -15.51 -9.94 -16.87
N PRO A 860 -15.16 -11.24 -16.82
CA PRO A 860 -16.12 -12.25 -16.35
C PRO A 860 -16.52 -12.05 -14.88
N LEU A 861 -15.58 -11.71 -13.99
CA LEU A 861 -15.91 -11.41 -12.59
C LEU A 861 -16.85 -10.19 -12.48
N ARG A 862 -16.57 -9.13 -13.24
CA ARG A 862 -17.42 -7.94 -13.31
C ARG A 862 -18.83 -8.30 -13.77
N ALA A 863 -18.97 -9.07 -14.85
CA ALA A 863 -20.26 -9.49 -15.37
C ALA A 863 -21.05 -10.34 -14.36
N LEU A 864 -20.38 -11.24 -13.63
CA LEU A 864 -21.01 -12.06 -12.57
C LEU A 864 -21.51 -11.20 -11.40
N ARG A 865 -20.75 -10.17 -11.01
CA ARG A 865 -21.14 -9.21 -9.97
C ARG A 865 -22.33 -8.36 -10.40
N GLU A 866 -22.30 -7.83 -11.63
CA GLU A 866 -23.39 -7.02 -12.19
C GLU A 866 -24.69 -7.83 -12.34
N ALA A 867 -24.59 -9.14 -12.60
CA ALA A 867 -25.73 -10.07 -12.62
C ALA A 867 -26.17 -10.56 -11.23
N GLY A 868 -25.48 -10.17 -10.16
CA GLY A 868 -25.78 -10.58 -8.79
C GLY A 868 -25.61 -12.06 -8.51
N MET A 869 -24.64 -12.70 -9.18
CA MET A 869 -24.33 -14.12 -8.98
C MET A 869 -23.24 -14.35 -7.92
N VAL A 870 -22.36 -13.37 -7.70
CA VAL A 870 -21.20 -13.44 -6.80
C VAL A 870 -20.88 -12.06 -6.22
N GLU A 871 -20.22 -12.01 -5.07
CA GLU A 871 -19.39 -10.87 -4.67
C GLU A 871 -17.92 -11.15 -5.03
N GLY A 872 -17.16 -10.11 -5.40
CA GLY A 872 -15.82 -10.32 -5.93
C GLY A 872 -14.88 -9.14 -5.76
N VAL A 873 -13.63 -9.43 -5.35
CA VAL A 873 -12.54 -8.46 -5.21
C VAL A 873 -11.36 -8.87 -6.11
N LEU A 874 -10.71 -7.88 -6.71
CA LEU A 874 -9.49 -8.07 -7.50
C LEU A 874 -8.27 -7.69 -6.67
N PHE A 875 -7.25 -8.53 -6.67
CA PHE A 875 -5.95 -8.24 -6.06
C PHE A 875 -4.85 -8.31 -7.10
N ASN A 876 -4.05 -7.25 -7.20
CA ASN A 876 -2.87 -7.23 -8.05
C ASN A 876 -1.66 -7.75 -7.28
N GLY A 877 -0.95 -8.76 -7.81
CA GLY A 877 0.24 -9.33 -7.16
C GLY A 877 0.02 -10.75 -6.63
N TYR A 878 0.48 -11.02 -5.42
CA TYR A 878 0.20 -12.24 -4.66
C TYR A 878 -0.39 -11.85 -3.31
N LEU A 879 -1.20 -12.74 -2.74
CA LEU A 879 -1.98 -12.46 -1.54
C LEU A 879 -1.34 -13.19 -0.35
N GLU A 880 -0.99 -12.44 0.69
CA GLU A 880 -0.50 -13.01 1.94
C GLU A 880 -1.61 -13.82 2.65
N ILE A 881 -1.19 -14.82 3.43
CA ILE A 881 -2.16 -15.74 4.05
C ILE A 881 -3.03 -15.07 5.11
N SER A 882 -2.49 -14.08 5.84
CA SER A 882 -3.23 -13.27 6.81
C SER A 882 -4.32 -12.44 6.13
N GLU A 883 -4.02 -11.81 5.00
CA GLU A 883 -5.00 -11.06 4.20
C GLU A 883 -6.04 -12.01 3.61
N LEU A 884 -5.65 -13.18 3.06
CA LEU A 884 -6.62 -14.15 2.58
C LEU A 884 -7.57 -14.63 3.69
N ALA A 885 -7.05 -14.89 4.89
CA ALA A 885 -7.86 -15.30 6.04
C ALA A 885 -8.76 -14.18 6.57
N ARG A 886 -8.30 -12.92 6.53
CA ARG A 886 -9.14 -11.74 6.81
C ARG A 886 -10.27 -11.64 5.79
N GLN A 887 -9.97 -11.95 4.54
CA GLN A 887 -10.97 -11.91 3.49
C GLN A 887 -11.97 -13.06 3.58
N ASP A 888 -11.55 -14.25 4.01
CA ASP A 888 -12.34 -15.48 4.13
C ASP A 888 -13.27 -15.73 2.91
N PRO A 889 -12.72 -15.75 1.67
CA PRO A 889 -13.52 -15.96 0.47
C PRO A 889 -13.93 -17.43 0.32
N ASP A 890 -15.01 -17.66 -0.43
CA ASP A 890 -15.43 -19.01 -0.82
C ASP A 890 -14.54 -19.55 -1.96
N VAL A 891 -14.07 -18.68 -2.86
CA VAL A 891 -13.22 -19.04 -4.02
C VAL A 891 -12.03 -18.10 -4.19
N VAL A 892 -10.88 -18.64 -4.58
CA VAL A 892 -9.70 -17.88 -5.03
C VAL A 892 -9.34 -18.27 -6.47
N ILE A 893 -9.32 -17.30 -7.38
CA ILE A 893 -8.95 -17.46 -8.78
C ILE A 893 -7.53 -16.94 -8.99
N LEU A 894 -6.66 -17.81 -9.50
CA LEU A 894 -5.22 -17.60 -9.62
C LEU A 894 -4.81 -17.69 -11.09
N GLN A 895 -4.64 -16.55 -11.76
CA GLN A 895 -4.19 -16.56 -13.15
C GLN A 895 -2.67 -16.60 -13.25
N ARG A 896 -2.14 -17.54 -14.03
CA ARG A 896 -0.71 -17.60 -14.44
C ARG A 896 0.27 -17.39 -13.27
N GLN A 897 0.04 -18.08 -12.15
CA GLN A 897 0.95 -18.01 -11.01
C GLN A 897 2.24 -18.79 -11.31
N VAL A 898 3.32 -18.05 -11.61
CA VAL A 898 4.63 -18.59 -11.99
C VAL A 898 5.73 -17.94 -11.13
N GLY A 899 6.65 -18.76 -10.60
CA GLY A 899 7.77 -18.33 -9.77
C GLY A 899 7.66 -18.82 -8.33
N GLU A 900 8.79 -18.99 -7.64
CA GLU A 900 8.82 -19.57 -6.29
C GLU A 900 7.98 -18.78 -5.26
N PRO A 901 8.01 -17.43 -5.18
CA PRO A 901 7.19 -16.72 -4.20
C PRO A 901 5.68 -16.97 -4.36
N ARG A 902 5.20 -17.05 -5.61
CA ARG A 902 3.78 -17.33 -5.91
C ARG A 902 3.41 -18.77 -5.59
N LEU A 903 4.28 -19.74 -5.91
CA LEU A 903 4.07 -21.14 -5.55
C LEU A 903 4.09 -21.36 -4.04
N GLU A 904 4.93 -20.63 -3.32
CA GLU A 904 4.98 -20.68 -1.86
C GLU A 904 3.70 -20.10 -1.24
N ALA A 905 3.19 -18.98 -1.75
CA ALA A 905 1.88 -18.47 -1.38
C ALA A 905 0.77 -19.49 -1.66
N MET A 906 0.76 -20.13 -2.84
CA MET A 906 -0.21 -21.18 -3.17
C MET A 906 -0.14 -22.39 -2.22
N ARG A 907 1.08 -22.82 -1.85
CA ARG A 907 1.27 -23.91 -0.87
C ARG A 907 0.69 -23.54 0.49
N ARG A 908 0.94 -22.32 0.98
CA ARG A 908 0.34 -21.80 2.22
C ARG A 908 -1.19 -21.75 2.12
N MET A 909 -1.73 -21.28 1.00
CA MET A 909 -3.19 -21.26 0.74
C MET A 909 -3.80 -22.67 0.76
N GLN A 910 -3.14 -23.65 0.14
CA GLN A 910 -3.58 -25.05 0.16
C GLN A 910 -3.62 -25.60 1.59
N ALA A 911 -2.61 -25.28 2.41
CA ALA A 911 -2.48 -25.81 3.76
C ALA A 911 -3.43 -25.12 4.77
N LEU A 912 -3.68 -23.81 4.62
CA LEU A 912 -4.28 -22.99 5.67
C LEU A 912 -5.61 -22.33 5.30
N SER A 913 -5.98 -22.28 4.01
CA SER A 913 -7.26 -21.69 3.57
C SER A 913 -8.27 -22.76 3.14
N ARG A 914 -9.53 -22.54 3.51
CA ARG A 914 -10.68 -23.36 3.09
C ARG A 914 -11.26 -23.01 1.73
N ALA A 915 -10.85 -21.88 1.13
CA ALA A 915 -11.40 -21.42 -0.13
C ALA A 915 -11.16 -22.43 -1.25
N PHE A 916 -12.08 -22.55 -2.21
CA PHE A 916 -11.90 -23.35 -3.42
C PHE A 916 -10.92 -22.63 -4.35
N LYS A 917 -9.84 -23.30 -4.77
CA LYS A 917 -8.76 -22.69 -5.56
C LYS A 917 -8.92 -23.06 -7.04
N VAL A 918 -8.94 -22.04 -7.89
CA VAL A 918 -9.03 -22.17 -9.34
C VAL A 918 -7.77 -21.63 -9.97
N TYR A 919 -7.06 -22.45 -10.75
CA TYR A 919 -5.97 -21.98 -11.59
C TYR A 919 -6.50 -21.59 -12.97
N GLU A 920 -6.17 -20.40 -13.45
CA GLU A 920 -6.63 -19.86 -14.74
C GLU A 920 -5.46 -19.74 -15.72
N LEU A 921 -5.66 -20.19 -16.97
CA LEU A 921 -4.68 -20.06 -18.04
C LEU A 921 -5.29 -19.79 -19.42
N ASP A 922 -4.84 -18.71 -20.07
CA ASP A 922 -5.29 -18.31 -21.41
C ASP A 922 -4.47 -18.89 -22.56
N ASP A 923 -3.16 -19.07 -22.37
CA ASP A 923 -2.19 -19.39 -23.42
C ASP A 923 -1.26 -20.54 -23.04
N TYR A 924 -0.74 -21.26 -24.05
CA TYR A 924 0.20 -22.36 -23.84
C TYR A 924 1.61 -21.83 -23.52
N LEU A 925 1.91 -21.66 -22.23
CA LEU A 925 3.20 -21.12 -21.79
C LEU A 925 4.43 -22.02 -22.02
N PRO A 926 4.33 -23.37 -21.99
CA PRO A 926 5.49 -24.21 -22.26
C PRO A 926 6.00 -24.06 -23.70
N ASN A 927 7.32 -24.06 -23.88
CA ASN A 927 7.95 -24.09 -25.21
C ASN A 927 7.49 -22.96 -26.15
N LEU A 928 7.54 -21.70 -25.69
CA LEU A 928 7.21 -20.54 -26.52
C LEU A 928 8.01 -20.52 -27.84
N PRO A 929 7.40 -20.07 -28.95
CA PRO A 929 8.08 -19.94 -30.25
C PRO A 929 9.37 -19.13 -30.15
N LEU A 930 10.38 -19.45 -30.99
CA LEU A 930 11.71 -18.82 -30.97
C LEU A 930 11.67 -17.29 -31.05
N LYS A 931 10.70 -16.74 -31.80
CA LYS A 931 10.54 -15.30 -32.05
C LYS A 931 9.56 -14.61 -31.11
N ASN A 932 9.07 -15.30 -30.07
CA ASN A 932 8.17 -14.71 -29.09
C ASN A 932 8.98 -13.80 -28.13
N ALA A 933 8.61 -12.53 -28.04
CA ALA A 933 9.30 -11.54 -27.20
C ALA A 933 9.36 -11.91 -25.70
N HIS A 934 8.44 -12.74 -25.21
CA HIS A 934 8.42 -13.19 -23.81
C HIS A 934 9.32 -14.40 -23.54
N ARG A 935 9.89 -15.04 -24.56
CA ARG A 935 10.69 -16.26 -24.41
C ARG A 935 11.96 -16.04 -23.59
N GLU A 936 12.67 -14.94 -23.80
CA GLU A 936 13.92 -14.64 -23.09
C GLU A 936 13.70 -14.38 -21.60
N HIS A 937 12.51 -13.90 -21.24
CA HIS A 937 12.11 -13.57 -19.88
C HIS A 937 11.40 -14.71 -19.15
N MET A 938 11.07 -15.81 -19.85
CA MET A 938 10.37 -16.95 -19.28
C MET A 938 11.34 -17.94 -18.62
N PRO A 939 11.03 -18.44 -17.40
CA PRO A 939 11.81 -19.49 -16.76
C PRO A 939 11.92 -20.73 -17.66
N LYS A 940 13.14 -21.29 -17.78
CA LYS A 940 13.41 -22.48 -18.60
C LYS A 940 12.61 -23.72 -18.16
N ASP A 941 12.08 -23.72 -16.94
CA ASP A 941 11.34 -24.79 -16.29
C ASP A 941 9.84 -24.49 -16.10
N ILE A 942 9.27 -23.59 -16.90
CA ILE A 942 7.85 -23.16 -16.83
C ILE A 942 6.85 -24.32 -16.67
N LEU A 943 7.03 -25.44 -17.38
CA LEU A 943 6.14 -26.60 -17.29
C LEU A 943 6.19 -27.26 -15.91
N LYS A 944 7.37 -27.30 -15.28
CA LYS A 944 7.55 -27.83 -13.92
C LYS A 944 6.84 -26.92 -12.90
N THR A 945 6.96 -25.62 -13.08
CA THR A 945 6.31 -24.61 -12.22
C THR A 945 4.79 -24.68 -12.33
N VAL A 946 4.25 -24.72 -13.56
CA VAL A 946 2.81 -24.88 -13.79
C VAL A 946 2.32 -26.20 -13.18
N ARG A 947 3.03 -27.32 -13.41
CA ARG A 947 2.67 -28.62 -12.81
C ARG A 947 2.61 -28.58 -11.29
N ARG A 948 3.57 -27.92 -10.63
CA ARG A 948 3.54 -27.73 -9.17
C ARG A 948 2.32 -26.93 -8.73
N GLY A 949 2.04 -25.81 -9.40
CA GLY A 949 0.87 -24.98 -9.11
C GLY A 949 -0.44 -25.73 -9.30
N LEU A 950 -0.58 -26.51 -10.38
CA LEU A 950 -1.76 -27.33 -10.62
C LEU A 950 -1.98 -28.39 -9.54
N GLY A 951 -0.91 -28.91 -8.92
CA GLY A 951 -1.03 -29.83 -7.78
C GLY A 951 -1.52 -29.19 -6.48
N MET A 952 -1.69 -27.86 -6.44
CA MET A 952 -2.07 -27.08 -5.26
C MET A 952 -3.46 -26.44 -5.37
N VAL A 953 -4.19 -26.71 -6.47
CA VAL A 953 -5.53 -26.14 -6.72
C VAL A 953 -6.58 -27.24 -6.83
N ASP A 954 -7.84 -26.85 -6.72
CA ASP A 954 -8.98 -27.77 -6.81
C ASP A 954 -9.50 -27.91 -8.25
N ARG A 955 -9.27 -26.89 -9.09
CA ARG A 955 -9.72 -26.85 -10.48
C ARG A 955 -8.77 -26.09 -11.39
N PHE A 956 -8.65 -26.57 -12.64
CA PHE A 956 -7.92 -25.90 -13.69
C PHE A 956 -8.86 -25.42 -14.81
N VAL A 957 -8.90 -24.11 -15.06
CA VAL A 957 -9.74 -23.49 -16.08
C VAL A 957 -8.88 -22.96 -17.21
N VAL A 958 -9.24 -23.32 -18.45
CA VAL A 958 -8.53 -22.91 -19.67
C VAL A 958 -9.46 -22.27 -20.68
N SER A 959 -8.89 -21.48 -21.60
CA SER A 959 -9.65 -20.73 -22.62
C SER A 959 -10.11 -21.57 -23.83
N THR A 960 -9.48 -22.72 -24.08
CA THR A 960 -9.77 -23.56 -25.26
C THR A 960 -9.72 -25.06 -24.97
N GLN A 961 -10.43 -25.84 -25.80
CA GLN A 961 -10.36 -27.30 -25.77
C GLN A 961 -8.95 -27.82 -26.10
N ALA A 962 -8.22 -27.15 -27.00
CA ALA A 962 -6.85 -27.51 -27.35
C ALA A 962 -5.89 -27.39 -26.16
N LEU A 963 -6.06 -26.36 -25.32
CA LEU A 963 -5.33 -26.25 -24.05
C LEU A 963 -5.69 -27.37 -23.09
N ALA A 964 -6.97 -27.68 -22.94
CA ALA A 964 -7.40 -28.76 -22.05
C ALA A 964 -6.77 -30.10 -22.45
N GLU A 965 -6.69 -30.39 -23.75
CA GLU A 965 -5.99 -31.56 -24.28
C GLU A 965 -4.47 -31.51 -24.06
N ALA A 966 -3.84 -30.35 -24.28
CA ALA A 966 -2.39 -30.19 -24.10
C ALA A 966 -1.94 -30.40 -22.64
N PHE A 967 -2.82 -30.08 -21.68
CA PHE A 967 -2.60 -30.30 -20.26
C PHE A 967 -3.30 -31.56 -19.71
N ALA A 968 -3.86 -32.40 -20.58
CA ALA A 968 -4.52 -33.63 -20.17
C ALA A 968 -3.56 -34.51 -19.33
N GLY A 969 -4.04 -34.96 -18.18
CA GLY A 969 -3.25 -35.76 -17.23
C GLY A 969 -2.39 -34.94 -16.25
N LEU A 970 -2.39 -33.60 -16.32
CA LEU A 970 -1.73 -32.75 -15.32
C LEU A 970 -2.67 -32.27 -14.20
N HIS A 971 -3.99 -32.36 -14.40
CA HIS A 971 -5.00 -32.07 -13.39
C HIS A 971 -6.24 -32.95 -13.62
N SER A 972 -6.96 -33.33 -12.56
CA SER A 972 -8.14 -34.20 -12.65
C SER A 972 -9.42 -33.48 -13.07
N ASP A 973 -9.57 -32.20 -12.71
CA ASP A 973 -10.71 -31.35 -13.08
C ASP A 973 -10.24 -30.20 -13.97
N ILE A 974 -10.34 -30.38 -15.29
CA ILE A 974 -10.03 -29.35 -16.30
C ILE A 974 -11.35 -28.89 -16.93
N ARG A 975 -11.65 -27.60 -16.83
CA ARG A 975 -12.84 -26.98 -17.42
C ARG A 975 -12.45 -26.00 -18.53
N VAL A 976 -13.21 -26.02 -19.62
CA VAL A 976 -13.06 -25.04 -20.70
C VAL A 976 -14.11 -23.96 -20.51
N ALA A 977 -13.64 -22.73 -20.29
CA ALA A 977 -14.46 -21.54 -20.33
C ALA A 977 -13.89 -20.67 -21.44
N GLU A 978 -14.60 -20.51 -22.55
CA GLU A 978 -14.09 -19.76 -23.70
C GLU A 978 -14.15 -18.25 -23.49
N ASN A 979 -13.28 -17.51 -24.19
CA ASN A 979 -13.28 -16.05 -24.15
C ASN A 979 -14.59 -15.48 -24.70
N ARG A 980 -15.08 -14.42 -24.05
CA ARG A 980 -16.32 -13.73 -24.38
C ARG A 980 -16.09 -12.22 -24.26
N LEU A 981 -16.75 -11.44 -25.13
CA LEU A 981 -16.62 -9.99 -25.13
C LEU A 981 -17.58 -9.34 -24.13
N PRO A 982 -17.13 -8.34 -23.35
CA PRO A 982 -18.01 -7.57 -22.48
C PRO A 982 -18.96 -6.68 -23.30
N PRO A 983 -20.29 -6.78 -23.13
CA PRO A 983 -21.25 -6.04 -23.94
C PRO A 983 -21.02 -4.52 -23.90
N HIS A 984 -20.75 -3.95 -22.72
CA HIS A 984 -20.61 -2.51 -22.53
C HIS A 984 -19.46 -1.87 -23.33
N TRP A 985 -18.49 -2.65 -23.80
CA TRP A 985 -17.38 -2.16 -24.65
C TRP A 985 -17.64 -2.36 -26.14
N TRP A 986 -18.24 -3.48 -26.50
CA TRP A 986 -18.25 -3.95 -27.90
C TRP A 986 -19.62 -3.77 -28.59
N GLU A 987 -20.71 -3.69 -27.83
CA GLU A 987 -22.07 -3.68 -28.39
C GLU A 987 -22.44 -2.33 -29.03
N HIS A 988 -21.90 -1.22 -28.52
CA HIS A 988 -22.25 0.12 -29.01
C HIS A 988 -21.23 0.71 -30.00
N LEU A 989 -20.24 -0.07 -30.42
CA LEU A 989 -19.28 0.38 -31.42
C LEU A 989 -19.96 0.56 -32.79
N PRO A 990 -19.66 1.66 -33.51
CA PRO A 990 -20.21 1.91 -34.83
C PRO A 990 -19.73 0.82 -35.79
N ALA A 991 -20.69 0.18 -36.48
CA ALA A 991 -20.33 -0.83 -37.48
C ALA A 991 -19.56 -0.19 -38.62
N ARG A 992 -18.73 -0.98 -39.31
CA ARG A 992 -18.20 -0.55 -40.62
C ARG A 992 -19.33 -0.18 -41.60
N SER A 993 -20.44 -0.92 -41.60
CA SER A 993 -21.63 -0.65 -42.44
C SER A 993 -22.33 0.68 -42.13
N ASP A 994 -22.17 1.22 -40.92
CA ASP A 994 -22.84 2.44 -40.47
C ASP A 994 -22.04 3.70 -40.85
N ARG A 995 -20.84 3.53 -41.42
CA ARG A 995 -19.93 4.61 -41.79
C ARG A 995 -20.12 4.99 -43.24
N LYS A 996 -20.01 6.29 -43.54
CA LYS A 996 -20.03 6.78 -44.93
C LYS A 996 -18.90 6.10 -45.71
N GLU A 997 -19.21 5.60 -46.90
CA GLU A 997 -18.20 5.13 -47.84
C GLU A 997 -17.16 6.24 -48.05
N ARG A 998 -15.86 5.90 -47.94
CA ARG A 998 -14.78 6.84 -48.21
C ARG A 998 -14.83 7.17 -49.70
N GLN A 999 -15.10 8.43 -50.03
CA GLN A 999 -15.07 8.89 -51.42
C GLN A 999 -13.63 9.15 -51.84
N GLY A 1000 -13.06 8.20 -52.59
CA GLY A 1000 -11.68 8.26 -53.09
C GLY A 1000 -10.63 7.75 -52.08
N GLY A 1001 -9.68 6.94 -52.57
CA GLY A 1001 -8.63 6.29 -51.77
C GLY A 1001 -8.46 4.80 -52.13
N LYS A 1002 -7.35 4.17 -51.71
CA LYS A 1002 -7.18 2.71 -51.84
C LYS A 1002 -7.89 2.01 -50.68
N PRO A 1003 -8.34 0.75 -50.84
CA PRO A 1003 -8.92 -0.03 -49.74
C PRO A 1003 -7.95 -0.15 -48.55
N ARG A 1004 -8.47 -0.07 -47.34
CA ARG A 1004 -7.68 -0.15 -46.10
C ARG A 1004 -7.63 -1.58 -45.59
N ILE A 1005 -6.45 -2.18 -45.61
CA ILE A 1005 -6.23 -3.52 -45.05
C ILE A 1005 -5.37 -3.39 -43.82
N GLY A 1006 -5.75 -4.06 -42.73
CA GLY A 1006 -5.04 -3.87 -41.48
C GLY A 1006 -4.93 -5.07 -40.56
N TRP A 1007 -4.06 -4.89 -39.59
CA TRP A 1007 -3.76 -5.84 -38.52
C TRP A 1007 -3.60 -5.10 -37.20
N ALA A 1008 -4.05 -5.71 -36.11
CA ALA A 1008 -3.89 -5.23 -34.74
C ALA A 1008 -3.31 -6.32 -33.83
N GLY A 1009 -2.34 -5.95 -32.99
CA GLY A 1009 -1.75 -6.85 -31.99
C GLY A 1009 -0.47 -6.32 -31.34
N GLY A 1010 0.04 -7.05 -30.34
CA GLY A 1010 1.22 -6.67 -29.55
C GLY A 1010 2.52 -7.37 -29.96
N ALA A 1011 3.63 -7.00 -29.30
CA ALA A 1011 5.01 -7.44 -29.58
C ALA A 1011 5.26 -8.96 -29.58
N SER A 1012 4.34 -9.75 -29.00
CA SER A 1012 4.41 -11.23 -29.00
C SER A 1012 4.13 -11.88 -30.36
N HIS A 1013 3.70 -11.10 -31.36
CA HIS A 1013 3.27 -11.56 -32.69
C HIS A 1013 4.28 -11.32 -33.83
N THR A 1014 5.54 -11.00 -33.53
CA THR A 1014 6.55 -10.72 -34.57
C THR A 1014 6.65 -11.82 -35.64
N GLY A 1015 6.73 -13.09 -35.22
CA GLY A 1015 6.77 -14.23 -36.16
C GLY A 1015 5.50 -14.37 -37.01
N ASP A 1016 4.33 -14.11 -36.41
CA ASP A 1016 3.04 -14.15 -37.11
C ASP A 1016 2.96 -13.10 -38.23
N LEU A 1017 3.51 -11.90 -38.01
CA LEU A 1017 3.52 -10.82 -39.00
C LEU A 1017 4.54 -11.02 -40.13
N GLU A 1018 5.66 -11.69 -39.86
CA GLU A 1018 6.64 -12.01 -40.88
C GLU A 1018 6.06 -12.93 -41.98
N LEU A 1019 5.05 -13.75 -41.66
CA LEU A 1019 4.36 -14.61 -42.63
C LEU A 1019 3.72 -13.84 -43.78
N ILE A 1020 3.27 -12.61 -43.52
CA ILE A 1020 2.60 -11.76 -44.50
C ILE A 1020 3.51 -10.62 -44.98
N ALA A 1021 4.78 -10.59 -44.62
CA ALA A 1021 5.68 -9.51 -45.00
C ALA A 1021 5.80 -9.35 -46.52
N ASP A 1022 5.93 -10.45 -47.26
CA ASP A 1022 5.97 -10.44 -48.73
C ASP A 1022 4.61 -10.04 -49.34
N VAL A 1023 3.50 -10.44 -48.71
CA VAL A 1023 2.14 -10.05 -49.11
C VAL A 1023 1.95 -8.54 -48.98
N VAL A 1024 2.45 -7.95 -47.88
CA VAL A 1024 2.42 -6.51 -47.64
C VAL A 1024 3.20 -5.74 -48.70
N ARG A 1025 4.40 -6.23 -49.07
CA ARG A 1025 5.24 -5.60 -50.11
C ARG A 1025 4.58 -5.65 -51.48
N GLU A 1026 4.04 -6.79 -51.88
CA GLU A 1026 3.39 -6.98 -53.18
C GLU A 1026 2.19 -6.05 -53.36
N LEU A 1027 1.34 -5.94 -52.34
CA LEU A 1027 0.09 -5.17 -52.43
C LEU A 1027 0.24 -3.70 -52.02
N ALA A 1028 1.45 -3.22 -51.73
CA ALA A 1028 1.67 -1.84 -51.25
C ALA A 1028 1.13 -0.76 -52.21
N ASP A 1029 1.09 -1.06 -53.51
CA ASP A 1029 0.52 -0.17 -54.52
C ASP A 1029 -0.98 -0.37 -54.76
N GLU A 1030 -1.59 -1.43 -54.22
CA GLU A 1030 -3.01 -1.75 -54.39
C GLU A 1030 -3.86 -1.29 -53.19
N VAL A 1031 -3.29 -1.22 -51.97
CA VAL A 1031 -4.02 -0.97 -50.72
C VAL A 1031 -3.33 0.03 -49.79
N GLU A 1032 -4.07 0.55 -48.80
CA GLU A 1032 -3.54 1.28 -47.65
C GLU A 1032 -3.32 0.32 -46.47
N TRP A 1033 -2.06 0.05 -46.13
CA TRP A 1033 -1.73 -0.78 -44.97
C TRP A 1033 -1.85 -0.03 -43.65
N VAL A 1034 -2.71 -0.54 -42.75
CA VAL A 1034 -3.00 0.05 -41.44
C VAL A 1034 -2.61 -0.91 -40.33
N PHE A 1035 -1.65 -0.53 -39.49
CA PHE A 1035 -1.19 -1.37 -38.38
C PHE A 1035 -1.50 -0.74 -37.04
N MET A 1036 -1.88 -1.56 -36.06
CA MET A 1036 -2.07 -1.13 -34.68
C MET A 1036 -1.22 -1.96 -33.70
N GLY A 1037 -0.54 -1.28 -32.78
CA GLY A 1037 0.27 -1.89 -31.72
C GLY A 1037 1.73 -2.09 -32.12
N MET A 1038 2.00 -2.95 -33.11
CA MET A 1038 3.36 -3.18 -33.62
C MET A 1038 3.40 -3.41 -35.14
N TYR A 1039 4.59 -3.34 -35.74
CA TYR A 1039 4.89 -3.83 -37.08
C TYR A 1039 6.38 -4.22 -37.20
N PRO A 1040 6.76 -5.18 -38.07
CA PRO A 1040 8.16 -5.44 -38.38
C PRO A 1040 8.81 -4.23 -39.05
N PHE A 1041 9.94 -3.73 -38.53
CA PHE A 1041 10.60 -2.52 -39.05
C PHE A 1041 10.84 -2.56 -40.58
N ALA A 1042 11.13 -3.74 -41.12
CA ALA A 1042 11.31 -3.95 -42.56
C ALA A 1042 10.08 -3.57 -43.43
N LEU A 1043 8.90 -3.42 -42.82
CA LEU A 1043 7.66 -3.01 -43.49
C LEU A 1043 7.38 -1.51 -43.39
N ARG A 1044 8.19 -0.72 -42.65
CA ARG A 1044 7.91 0.70 -42.38
C ARG A 1044 7.56 1.53 -43.61
N GLN A 1045 8.27 1.29 -44.72
CA GLN A 1045 8.09 2.03 -45.97
C GLN A 1045 6.78 1.72 -46.70
N HIS A 1046 6.12 0.61 -46.35
CA HIS A 1046 4.87 0.16 -46.95
C HIS A 1046 3.64 0.45 -46.07
N ILE A 1047 3.84 0.96 -44.85
CA ILE A 1047 2.76 1.25 -43.91
C ILE A 1047 2.21 2.64 -44.18
N HIS A 1048 0.91 2.72 -44.48
CA HIS A 1048 0.19 3.97 -44.68
C HIS A 1048 -0.16 4.64 -43.34
N GLN A 1049 -0.66 3.86 -42.38
CA GLN A 1049 -0.99 4.35 -41.04
C GLN A 1049 -0.52 3.37 -39.97
N PHE A 1050 0.09 3.91 -38.92
CA PHE A 1050 0.42 3.17 -37.71
C PHE A 1050 -0.25 3.82 -36.51
N GLN A 1051 -1.03 3.04 -35.77
CA GLN A 1051 -1.62 3.41 -34.49
C GLN A 1051 -0.83 2.71 -33.38
N PRO A 1052 -0.14 3.43 -32.49
CA PRO A 1052 0.50 2.81 -31.32
C PRO A 1052 -0.53 2.11 -30.43
N GLY A 1053 -0.06 1.22 -29.55
CA GLY A 1053 -0.90 0.64 -28.51
C GLY A 1053 -1.59 1.74 -27.68
N VAL A 1054 -2.84 1.51 -27.34
CA VAL A 1054 -3.65 2.42 -26.51
C VAL A 1054 -3.99 1.73 -25.18
N PRO A 1055 -4.31 2.49 -24.12
CA PRO A 1055 -4.90 1.93 -22.90
C PRO A 1055 -6.09 1.00 -23.21
N ILE A 1056 -6.22 -0.08 -22.45
CA ILE A 1056 -7.14 -1.18 -22.75
C ILE A 1056 -8.61 -0.75 -22.81
N ASP A 1057 -9.01 0.27 -22.05
CA ASP A 1057 -10.35 0.87 -22.06
C ASP A 1057 -10.65 1.67 -23.33
N HIS A 1058 -9.64 2.21 -23.99
CA HIS A 1058 -9.77 2.88 -25.29
C HIS A 1058 -9.59 1.92 -26.47
N TYR A 1059 -9.14 0.69 -26.22
CA TYR A 1059 -8.81 -0.28 -27.25
C TYR A 1059 -9.97 -0.59 -28.23
N PRO A 1060 -11.20 -0.87 -27.77
CA PRO A 1060 -12.30 -1.20 -28.69
C PRO A 1060 -12.63 -0.02 -29.63
N ALA A 1061 -12.63 1.20 -29.11
CA ALA A 1061 -12.88 2.41 -29.90
C ALA A 1061 -11.74 2.71 -30.88
N ALA A 1062 -10.48 2.55 -30.46
CA ALA A 1062 -9.32 2.73 -31.33
C ALA A 1062 -9.27 1.69 -32.46
N LEU A 1063 -9.58 0.41 -32.15
CA LEU A 1063 -9.67 -0.66 -33.14
C LEU A 1063 -10.78 -0.37 -34.16
N ALA A 1064 -11.95 0.06 -33.67
CA ALA A 1064 -13.03 0.50 -34.53
C ALA A 1064 -12.61 1.72 -35.36
N ALA A 1065 -11.84 2.68 -34.82
CA ALA A 1065 -11.42 3.88 -35.55
C ALA A 1065 -10.43 3.64 -36.69
N LEU A 1066 -9.81 2.45 -36.77
CA LEU A 1066 -8.92 2.09 -37.89
C LEU A 1066 -9.63 2.11 -39.26
N ASP A 1067 -10.96 1.90 -39.24
CA ASP A 1067 -11.83 1.92 -40.42
C ASP A 1067 -11.36 0.99 -41.53
N LEU A 1068 -11.16 -0.28 -41.17
CA LEU A 1068 -10.64 -1.29 -42.09
C LEU A 1068 -11.73 -1.78 -43.06
N ASP A 1069 -11.36 -1.94 -44.32
CA ASP A 1069 -12.16 -2.63 -45.33
C ASP A 1069 -11.95 -4.16 -45.27
N LEU A 1070 -10.80 -4.59 -44.75
CA LEU A 1070 -10.44 -5.98 -44.54
C LEU A 1070 -9.43 -6.11 -43.40
N ALA A 1071 -9.66 -7.04 -42.48
CA ALA A 1071 -8.74 -7.35 -41.40
C ALA A 1071 -8.01 -8.68 -41.66
N LEU A 1072 -6.73 -8.73 -41.33
CA LEU A 1072 -5.93 -9.94 -41.41
C LEU A 1072 -5.63 -10.49 -40.01
N ALA A 1073 -5.72 -11.81 -39.86
CA ALA A 1073 -5.37 -12.55 -38.65
C ALA A 1073 -4.38 -13.70 -38.96
N PRO A 1074 -3.12 -13.39 -39.33
CA PRO A 1074 -2.11 -14.41 -39.56
C PRO A 1074 -1.62 -14.99 -38.23
N VAL A 1075 -1.40 -16.29 -38.19
CA VAL A 1075 -0.67 -16.99 -37.11
C VAL A 1075 0.16 -18.13 -37.67
N GLU A 1076 1.36 -18.35 -37.13
CA GLU A 1076 2.21 -19.50 -37.48
C GLU A 1076 1.56 -20.84 -37.04
N GLN A 1077 1.83 -21.92 -37.80
CA GLN A 1077 1.42 -23.25 -37.39
C GLN A 1077 2.41 -23.80 -36.35
N ASN A 1078 2.06 -23.68 -35.06
CA ASN A 1078 2.79 -24.26 -33.95
C ASN A 1078 1.82 -24.56 -32.79
N LEU A 1079 2.24 -25.39 -31.84
CA LEU A 1079 1.39 -25.80 -30.72
C LEU A 1079 0.87 -24.61 -29.89
N PHE A 1080 1.68 -23.56 -29.73
CA PHE A 1080 1.29 -22.35 -29.02
C PHE A 1080 0.08 -21.68 -29.68
N ASN A 1081 0.14 -21.48 -31.00
CA ASN A 1081 -0.94 -20.87 -31.78
C ASN A 1081 -2.14 -21.82 -31.97
N GLU A 1082 -1.95 -23.14 -32.00
CA GLU A 1082 -3.06 -24.10 -32.01
C GLU A 1082 -3.87 -24.07 -30.70
N CYS A 1083 -3.21 -23.75 -29.59
CA CYS A 1083 -3.83 -23.60 -28.28
C CYS A 1083 -4.50 -22.24 -28.06
N LYS A 1084 -4.16 -21.21 -28.85
CA LYS A 1084 -4.68 -19.85 -28.69
C LYS A 1084 -6.21 -19.79 -28.84
N SER A 1085 -6.81 -18.80 -28.18
CA SER A 1085 -8.23 -18.48 -28.37
C SER A 1085 -8.50 -17.76 -29.69
N ASN A 1086 -9.76 -17.74 -30.10
CA ASN A 1086 -10.25 -17.01 -31.28
C ASN A 1086 -10.51 -15.51 -31.02
N LEU A 1087 -10.01 -14.95 -29.90
CA LEU A 1087 -10.34 -13.61 -29.41
C LEU A 1087 -10.17 -12.52 -30.48
N ARG A 1088 -9.10 -12.59 -31.29
CA ARG A 1088 -8.84 -11.62 -32.37
C ARG A 1088 -9.97 -11.58 -33.41
N LEU A 1089 -10.58 -12.72 -33.72
CA LEU A 1089 -11.72 -12.79 -34.64
C LEU A 1089 -12.98 -12.18 -34.01
N LEU A 1090 -13.15 -12.34 -32.70
CA LEU A 1090 -14.27 -11.74 -31.97
C LEU A 1090 -14.17 -10.21 -31.98
N GLU A 1091 -13.00 -9.66 -31.73
CA GLU A 1091 -12.74 -8.21 -31.71
C GLU A 1091 -12.98 -7.58 -33.10
N TYR A 1092 -12.41 -8.16 -34.17
CA TYR A 1092 -12.67 -7.71 -35.54
C TYR A 1092 -14.14 -7.87 -35.92
N GLY A 1093 -14.76 -8.97 -35.50
CA GLY A 1093 -16.18 -9.24 -35.72
C GLY A 1093 -17.08 -8.21 -35.07
N ALA A 1094 -16.79 -7.79 -33.85
CA ALA A 1094 -17.57 -6.76 -33.16
C ALA A 1094 -17.50 -5.40 -33.88
N CYS A 1095 -16.37 -5.06 -34.49
CA CYS A 1095 -16.22 -3.89 -35.38
C CYS A 1095 -16.94 -4.05 -36.73
N GLY A 1096 -17.33 -5.28 -37.11
CA GLY A 1096 -17.95 -5.60 -38.39
C GLY A 1096 -16.96 -5.66 -39.55
N TYR A 1097 -15.68 -5.92 -39.28
CA TYR A 1097 -14.69 -6.10 -40.34
C TYR A 1097 -14.80 -7.50 -40.92
N PRO A 1098 -14.76 -7.67 -42.25
CA PRO A 1098 -14.48 -8.97 -42.84
C PRO A 1098 -13.05 -9.40 -42.50
N VAL A 1099 -12.85 -10.70 -42.30
CA VAL A 1099 -11.57 -11.24 -41.82
C VAL A 1099 -11.05 -12.35 -42.73
N ILE A 1100 -9.77 -12.28 -43.08
CA ILE A 1100 -8.99 -13.41 -43.59
C ILE A 1100 -8.05 -13.87 -42.49
N ALA A 1101 -8.11 -15.16 -42.15
CA ALA A 1101 -7.34 -15.75 -41.06
C ALA A 1101 -6.59 -17.00 -41.51
N SER A 1102 -5.49 -17.32 -40.83
CA SER A 1102 -4.77 -18.58 -41.07
C SER A 1102 -5.67 -19.78 -40.77
N ASP A 1103 -5.60 -20.81 -41.61
CA ASP A 1103 -6.25 -22.10 -41.41
C ASP A 1103 -5.49 -22.93 -40.36
N VAL A 1104 -5.59 -22.50 -39.11
CA VAL A 1104 -4.95 -23.07 -37.91
C VAL A 1104 -6.05 -23.39 -36.89
N ARG A 1105 -5.85 -24.42 -36.07
CA ARG A 1105 -6.86 -24.97 -35.13
C ARG A 1105 -7.61 -23.90 -34.32
N CYS A 1106 -6.93 -22.87 -33.82
CA CYS A 1106 -7.51 -21.78 -33.05
C CYS A 1106 -8.60 -20.96 -33.77
N TYR A 1107 -8.62 -20.98 -35.11
CA TYR A 1107 -9.59 -20.27 -35.94
C TYR A 1107 -10.60 -21.19 -36.63
N GLN A 1108 -10.52 -22.51 -36.45
CA GLN A 1108 -11.42 -23.49 -37.07
C GLN A 1108 -12.79 -23.63 -36.35
N GLY A 1109 -13.20 -22.65 -35.55
CA GLY A 1109 -14.35 -22.68 -34.63
C GLY A 1109 -15.71 -22.23 -35.18
N GLY A 1110 -15.92 -22.29 -36.50
CA GLY A 1110 -17.24 -22.02 -37.12
C GLY A 1110 -17.66 -20.54 -37.24
N LEU A 1111 -16.79 -19.58 -36.92
CA LEU A 1111 -17.02 -18.16 -37.21
C LEU A 1111 -16.99 -17.91 -38.73
N PRO A 1112 -17.84 -17.02 -39.29
CA PRO A 1112 -17.91 -16.75 -40.73
C PRO A 1112 -16.72 -15.88 -41.21
N VAL A 1113 -15.54 -16.49 -41.27
CA VAL A 1113 -14.28 -15.89 -41.74
C VAL A 1113 -13.73 -16.64 -42.95
N THR A 1114 -12.86 -16.00 -43.74
CA THR A 1114 -12.16 -16.67 -44.85
C THR A 1114 -10.87 -17.29 -44.32
N LEU A 1115 -10.79 -18.63 -44.26
CA LEU A 1115 -9.60 -19.35 -43.83
C LEU A 1115 -8.66 -19.63 -45.01
N VAL A 1116 -7.37 -19.36 -44.84
CA VAL A 1116 -6.34 -19.62 -45.86
C VAL A 1116 -5.16 -20.38 -45.29
N LYS A 1117 -4.59 -21.28 -46.11
CA LYS A 1117 -3.31 -21.91 -45.77
C LYS A 1117 -2.22 -20.83 -45.73
N ASN A 1118 -1.23 -20.98 -44.85
CA ASN A 1118 -0.11 -20.05 -44.70
C ASN A 1118 0.89 -20.14 -45.89
N ARG A 1119 0.40 -19.91 -47.11
CA ARG A 1119 1.19 -19.83 -48.35
C ARG A 1119 0.89 -18.49 -49.01
N TYR A 1120 1.93 -17.83 -49.49
CA TYR A 1120 1.85 -16.52 -50.15
C TYR A 1120 0.70 -16.40 -51.16
N ARG A 1121 0.53 -17.40 -52.05
CA ARG A 1121 -0.51 -17.38 -53.09
C ARG A 1121 -1.94 -17.41 -52.55
N ASP A 1122 -2.17 -18.10 -51.43
CA ASP A 1122 -3.51 -18.21 -50.86
C ASP A 1122 -3.93 -16.89 -50.17
N TRP A 1123 -2.99 -16.24 -49.47
CA TRP A 1123 -3.21 -14.90 -48.90
C TRP A 1123 -3.49 -13.84 -49.98
N ILE A 1124 -2.65 -13.77 -51.03
CA ILE A 1124 -2.86 -12.84 -52.15
C ILE A 1124 -4.20 -13.10 -52.85
N GLY A 1125 -4.52 -14.36 -53.13
CA GLY A 1125 -5.77 -14.74 -53.78
C GLY A 1125 -6.99 -14.30 -52.98
N ALA A 1126 -7.03 -14.66 -51.69
CA ALA A 1126 -8.15 -14.30 -50.82
C ALA A 1126 -8.28 -12.78 -50.63
N ILE A 1127 -7.18 -12.03 -50.53
CA ILE A 1127 -7.23 -10.57 -50.45
C ILE A 1127 -7.84 -9.99 -51.73
N ARG A 1128 -7.32 -10.37 -52.90
CA ARG A 1128 -7.84 -9.87 -54.19
C ARG A 1128 -9.30 -10.25 -54.43
N ASP A 1129 -9.73 -11.44 -54.01
CA ASP A 1129 -11.14 -11.86 -54.08
C ASP A 1129 -12.05 -10.94 -53.23
N HIS A 1130 -11.62 -10.58 -52.02
CA HIS A 1130 -12.35 -9.64 -51.17
C HIS A 1130 -12.35 -8.20 -51.73
N LEU A 1131 -11.28 -7.79 -52.42
CA LEU A 1131 -11.21 -6.48 -53.07
C LEU A 1131 -12.05 -6.41 -54.36
N ALA A 1132 -12.23 -7.54 -55.06
CA ALA A 1132 -13.01 -7.60 -56.30
C ALA A 1132 -14.52 -7.45 -56.06
N ASP A 1133 -15.03 -7.85 -54.90
CA ASP A 1133 -16.44 -7.68 -54.50
C ASP A 1133 -16.55 -7.08 -53.07
N PRO A 1134 -16.43 -5.74 -52.95
CA PRO A 1134 -16.50 -5.06 -51.65
C PRO A 1134 -17.84 -5.25 -50.94
N ALA A 1135 -18.94 -5.40 -51.69
CA ALA A 1135 -20.28 -5.58 -51.11
C ALA A 1135 -20.42 -6.96 -50.46
N ALA A 1136 -19.98 -8.02 -51.14
CA ALA A 1136 -19.93 -9.36 -50.56
C ALA A 1136 -18.95 -9.44 -49.38
N SER A 1137 -17.81 -8.74 -49.47
CA SER A 1137 -16.86 -8.62 -48.35
C SER A 1137 -17.51 -7.97 -47.13
N ALA A 1138 -18.19 -6.83 -47.28
CA ALA A 1138 -18.90 -6.17 -46.20
C ALA A 1138 -20.00 -7.05 -45.58
N ALA A 1139 -20.74 -7.81 -46.39
CA ALA A 1139 -21.75 -8.74 -45.91
C ALA A 1139 -21.16 -9.85 -45.01
N LYS A 1140 -19.95 -10.35 -45.32
CA LYS A 1140 -19.24 -11.30 -44.45
C LYS A 1140 -18.87 -10.66 -43.10
N GLY A 1141 -18.42 -9.41 -43.10
CA GLY A 1141 -18.15 -8.65 -41.87
C GLY A 1141 -19.41 -8.46 -41.00
N ALA A 1142 -20.55 -8.15 -41.62
CA ALA A 1142 -21.83 -8.05 -40.93
C ALA A 1142 -22.28 -9.39 -40.32
N ALA A 1143 -22.18 -10.49 -41.08
CA ALA A 1143 -22.50 -11.83 -40.59
C ALA A 1143 -21.63 -12.24 -39.39
N LEU A 1144 -20.33 -11.91 -39.41
CA LEU A 1144 -19.43 -12.14 -38.28
C LEU A 1144 -19.87 -11.35 -37.05
N ARG A 1145 -20.22 -10.07 -37.21
CA ARG A 1145 -20.72 -9.21 -36.13
C ARG A 1145 -21.97 -9.77 -35.46
N ASP A 1146 -22.91 -10.27 -36.26
CA ASP A 1146 -24.17 -10.84 -35.76
C ASP A 1146 -23.91 -12.10 -34.92
N VAL A 1147 -23.04 -13.01 -35.39
CA VAL A 1147 -22.66 -14.22 -34.64
C VAL A 1147 -21.96 -13.84 -33.33
N VAL A 1148 -21.01 -12.91 -33.37
CA VAL A 1148 -20.28 -12.46 -32.16
C VAL A 1148 -21.23 -11.85 -31.13
N ARG A 1149 -22.16 -10.98 -31.55
CA ARG A 1149 -23.15 -10.34 -30.66
C ARG A 1149 -24.12 -11.32 -30.02
N ARG A 1150 -24.54 -12.33 -30.78
CA ARG A 1150 -25.50 -13.32 -30.33
C ARG A 1150 -24.86 -14.32 -29.36
N ASP A 1151 -23.72 -14.89 -29.74
CA ASP A 1151 -23.20 -16.11 -29.09
C ASP A 1151 -21.94 -15.88 -28.26
N TRP A 1152 -21.19 -14.79 -28.49
CA TRP A 1152 -19.85 -14.59 -27.91
C TRP A 1152 -19.76 -13.43 -26.91
N MET A 1153 -20.89 -12.94 -26.42
CA MET A 1153 -20.97 -11.89 -25.40
C MET A 1153 -21.09 -12.45 -23.99
N LEU A 1154 -20.53 -11.75 -22.98
CA LEU A 1154 -20.64 -12.08 -21.55
C LEU A 1154 -22.06 -11.78 -21.02
N ARG A 1155 -23.04 -12.61 -21.39
CA ARG A 1155 -24.44 -12.52 -20.94
C ARG A 1155 -25.17 -13.85 -21.09
N GLY A 1156 -26.29 -13.99 -20.38
CA GLY A 1156 -27.14 -15.19 -20.45
C GLY A 1156 -26.36 -16.46 -20.09
N SER A 1157 -26.58 -17.55 -20.83
CA SER A 1157 -25.96 -18.85 -20.57
C SER A 1157 -24.44 -18.86 -20.62
N ASN A 1158 -23.80 -17.92 -21.34
CA ASN A 1158 -22.35 -17.79 -21.32
C ASN A 1158 -21.84 -17.40 -19.93
N LEU A 1159 -22.61 -16.59 -19.20
CA LEU A 1159 -22.26 -16.18 -17.85
C LEU A 1159 -22.43 -17.34 -16.86
N ASP A 1160 -23.45 -18.19 -17.05
CA ASP A 1160 -23.63 -19.42 -16.27
C ASP A 1160 -22.45 -20.40 -16.45
N THR A 1161 -21.92 -20.52 -17.67
CA THR A 1161 -20.70 -21.31 -17.94
C THR A 1161 -19.50 -20.79 -17.16
N TRP A 1162 -19.29 -19.48 -17.13
CA TRP A 1162 -18.20 -18.86 -16.36
C TRP A 1162 -18.39 -19.05 -14.86
N ARG A 1163 -19.61 -18.89 -14.36
CA ARG A 1163 -19.97 -19.17 -12.97
C ARG A 1163 -19.64 -20.61 -12.59
N ALA A 1164 -20.08 -21.58 -13.39
CA ALA A 1164 -19.85 -23.00 -13.17
C ALA A 1164 -18.36 -23.39 -13.29
N ALA A 1165 -17.58 -22.68 -14.11
CA ALA A 1165 -16.15 -22.92 -14.19
C ALA A 1165 -15.41 -22.51 -12.91
N TRP A 1166 -15.86 -21.47 -12.21
CA TRP A 1166 -15.17 -20.94 -11.03
C TRP A 1166 -15.72 -21.42 -9.69
N LEU A 1167 -17.02 -21.71 -9.59
CA LEU A 1167 -17.62 -22.21 -8.36
C LEU A 1167 -17.51 -23.74 -8.25
N PRO A 1168 -17.45 -24.29 -7.02
CA PRO A 1168 -17.64 -25.72 -6.80
C PRO A 1168 -19.01 -26.17 -7.34
N ASP A 1169 -19.10 -27.45 -7.72
CA ASP A 1169 -20.28 -28.08 -8.35
C ASP A 1169 -21.49 -28.22 -7.42
#